data_AF-A0A329M8W7-F1
#
_entry.id   AF-A0A329M8W7-F1
#
_cell.length_a   1.000
_cell.length_b   1.000
_cell.length_c   1.000
_cell.angle_alpha   90.00
_cell.angle_beta   90.00
_cell.angle_gamma   90.00
#
_symmetry.space_group_name_H-M   'P 1'
#
loop_
_entity.id
_entity.type
_entity.pdbx_description
1 polymer ?
#
loop_
_entity_poly.entity_id
_entity_poly.type
_entity_poly.pdbx_seq_one_letter_code
_entity_poly.pdbx_strand_id
1 'polypeptide(L)'
;MQNRFVRKTSLYVCLALLLSFIMSAGLPPQIIHAAGAEPKSMPNVMGEFDDSYSVSAEQLNADGLALVVGGESRAAIVVTNAPTALEEQAAQELQHYLKQISGAELSIVMDSAAAEGVKIFIGSAAPDPQLGQIQQNGADSDSFRLSVEGDRIQLVGLSDRGVLFAAFELLEQIGVRWFAPGDIGTEIPSLQTIRVQEQNTIQHPGVINRYVGGIDYLFSQEPIDYVDQFEGKKWLQHVRGNNSIALGAHGLPCDIKSTERPDLYIQVNGKPTNQLDVTKPEVLSCVVDGVLEYLEENPDTKYIDMGPDDGDDFGVTDWDALDYDPLLGGNSITDRYVKFYNLILERIEDQYPDVGIAFFAYFRYMRPPVSEIPSPKLLPVIAPITVDRIHSLSNGMSWERAYLKDLKDGWEKRGVPVAFYTYMYNLADPGLPFSMINRITEEMKYFHEEGINQLRFEGLPSWAYHGPSLYLMAKLSWNPELDVQATLSDYFSKYYGPAAEPMWNHFRELEDAFAHADYYTGNVHDFARILTADVMATLEDTLSQAESLAPANSKYAERVKMNRTALEFGKLFFEMRNAYEQFDFVTAKQAFDEANALLDAAALHSPVIIHPWAGGYLDTFWKNPMEQAYERVADGNKMIAALPDEWLAMLVPGGNGADLGLWKPEAGTQSWMKLKTYSDTWSNQGLRYYKGEIWYRTSVEVAAEYAEKPIRLWFGDIDESPRVWVNGIEIQPKSKGVPTVVPWEFDITNAVKVGQDNVIVVSVVNKSIDELGIGGITGPAFLWTGAPDQEQPVDPDELIVNPGFEDGLNGWTYYNTSVFKIVNSPVHSGTKSLKISSRALNYTGVKQDITDALAENGQGLYGFGAMLRTETDSQNMYAAIVVYNKSGSVFAYAGSTENVGSDSWTRSSGTANITWTGELASAMIITESLPETGKGDYYVDDISLKKLKPYQSTLTASASTVPSGTQFKVNYGLRNVEKEIYAQDIQLDYDASVMEFESAESLIQGVNIVETQNEQAGKLRLIIASEGAQHAITGNAQVAELTFKAKSLPQSASGLISLASGVLGDKQGNEMEAELSSISIAVTAAAGGGNGNGNGNGEGNGNGNGNGNGNGEGNGNGNGNGNGNGNGNGNGNGNGNGNGNGNGTGTGGNSNGNGESKEDINQDGKVSVGDLSFVAQYYGAIIGSSDPEQLKKADVNGDGKIDILDLVAVARKILE
;
A
#
# COMPACT_ATOMS: atom_id res chain seq x y z
N MET A 1 -60.28 -43.85 27.89
CA MET A 1 -59.75 -42.63 27.25
C MET A 1 -58.34 -42.24 27.77
N GLN A 2 -57.47 -43.21 28.10
CA GLN A 2 -56.09 -42.94 28.56
C GLN A 2 -54.99 -43.70 27.76
N ASN A 3 -55.35 -44.58 26.82
CA ASN A 3 -54.39 -45.37 26.04
C ASN A 3 -54.16 -44.87 24.59
N ARG A 4 -54.80 -43.78 24.15
CA ARG A 4 -54.56 -43.15 22.84
C ARG A 4 -53.60 -41.96 22.88
N PHE A 5 -53.36 -41.37 24.06
CA PHE A 5 -52.44 -40.25 24.19
C PHE A 5 -50.98 -40.72 24.22
N VAL A 6 -50.68 -41.79 24.96
CA VAL A 6 -49.31 -42.34 25.07
C VAL A 6 -48.76 -42.85 23.73
N ARG A 7 -49.60 -43.40 22.83
CA ARG A 7 -49.17 -43.85 21.50
C ARG A 7 -48.89 -42.72 20.50
N LYS A 8 -49.51 -41.53 20.66
CA LYS A 8 -49.19 -40.37 19.81
C LYS A 8 -47.91 -39.69 20.29
N THR A 9 -47.70 -39.57 21.59
CA THR A 9 -46.46 -38.98 22.14
C THR A 9 -45.24 -39.84 21.82
N SER A 10 -45.33 -41.17 21.87
CA SER A 10 -44.22 -42.04 21.46
C SER A 10 -43.95 -42.02 19.95
N LEU A 11 -44.96 -41.78 19.10
CA LEU A 11 -44.75 -41.65 17.66
C LEU A 11 -44.09 -40.30 17.32
N TYR A 12 -44.47 -39.21 17.99
CA TYR A 12 -43.82 -37.90 17.84
C TYR A 12 -42.41 -37.88 18.43
N VAL A 13 -42.15 -38.59 19.53
CA VAL A 13 -40.80 -38.75 20.09
C VAL A 13 -39.95 -39.65 19.20
N CYS A 14 -40.50 -40.71 18.60
CA CYS A 14 -39.78 -41.50 17.60
C CYS A 14 -39.58 -40.76 16.27
N LEU A 15 -40.52 -39.90 15.84
CA LEU A 15 -40.35 -39.06 14.64
C LEU A 15 -39.34 -37.94 14.90
N ALA A 16 -39.37 -37.31 16.07
CA ALA A 16 -38.39 -36.32 16.50
C ALA A 16 -37.02 -36.94 16.73
N LEU A 17 -36.93 -38.18 17.24
CA LEU A 17 -35.70 -38.95 17.34
C LEU A 17 -35.22 -39.44 15.97
N LEU A 18 -36.10 -39.80 15.03
CA LEU A 18 -35.70 -40.11 13.65
C LEU A 18 -35.24 -38.85 12.90
N LEU A 19 -35.92 -37.72 13.07
CA LEU A 19 -35.52 -36.42 12.50
C LEU A 19 -34.23 -35.93 13.13
N SER A 20 -34.02 -36.13 14.43
CA SER A 20 -32.73 -35.82 15.06
C SER A 20 -31.66 -36.85 14.74
N PHE A 21 -31.98 -38.11 14.42
CA PHE A 21 -31.00 -39.06 13.86
C PHE A 21 -30.66 -38.77 12.39
N ILE A 22 -31.62 -38.24 11.60
CA ILE A 22 -31.39 -37.75 10.24
C ILE A 22 -30.64 -36.41 10.26
N MET A 23 -30.80 -35.60 11.30
CA MET A 23 -30.00 -34.38 11.51
C MET A 23 -28.65 -34.64 12.20
N SER A 24 -28.49 -35.72 12.98
CA SER A 24 -27.25 -36.05 13.70
C SER A 24 -26.36 -37.06 12.98
N ALA A 25 -26.93 -37.85 12.06
CA ALA A 25 -26.15 -38.51 11.02
C ALA A 25 -25.96 -37.47 9.92
N GLY A 26 -24.89 -36.67 10.03
CA GLY A 26 -24.31 -35.98 8.89
C GLY A 26 -23.87 -37.00 7.86
N LEU A 27 -24.83 -37.52 7.08
CA LEU A 27 -24.53 -37.70 5.68
C LEU A 27 -24.55 -36.29 5.12
N PRO A 28 -23.42 -35.78 4.58
CA PRO A 28 -23.49 -34.57 3.80
C PRO A 28 -24.57 -34.77 2.73
N PRO A 29 -25.19 -33.70 2.22
CA PRO A 29 -25.68 -33.76 0.86
C PRO A 29 -24.45 -34.02 -0.02
N GLN A 30 -24.03 -35.29 -0.11
CA GLN A 30 -23.55 -35.81 -1.36
C GLN A 30 -24.75 -35.62 -2.28
N ILE A 31 -24.72 -34.47 -2.96
CA ILE A 31 -25.09 -34.42 -4.37
C ILE A 31 -24.74 -35.80 -4.92
N ILE A 32 -25.74 -36.47 -5.48
CA ILE A 32 -25.54 -37.67 -6.29
C ILE A 32 -24.67 -37.22 -7.47
N HIS A 33 -23.37 -37.06 -7.23
CA HIS A 33 -22.36 -37.16 -8.23
C HIS A 33 -22.38 -38.62 -8.61
N ALA A 34 -22.71 -38.86 -9.88
CA ALA A 34 -22.47 -40.13 -10.52
C ALA A 34 -21.03 -40.55 -10.19
N ALA A 35 -20.88 -41.54 -9.31
CA ALA A 35 -19.61 -42.18 -9.04
C ALA A 35 -19.06 -42.71 -10.37
N GLY A 36 -17.94 -42.14 -10.82
CA GLY A 36 -17.17 -42.64 -11.96
C GLY A 36 -16.62 -41.61 -12.93
N ALA A 37 -16.91 -40.32 -12.80
CA ALA A 37 -16.20 -39.29 -13.55
C ALA A 37 -15.27 -38.53 -12.59
N GLU A 38 -13.96 -38.51 -12.88
CA GLU A 38 -13.10 -37.45 -12.37
C GLU A 38 -13.81 -36.11 -12.64
N PRO A 39 -13.81 -35.14 -11.69
CA PRO A 39 -14.22 -33.78 -12.02
C PRO A 39 -13.41 -33.39 -13.25
N LYS A 40 -14.09 -33.09 -14.36
CA LYS A 40 -13.40 -32.73 -15.59
C LYS A 40 -12.60 -31.47 -15.27
N SER A 41 -11.28 -31.59 -15.21
CA SER A 41 -10.39 -30.45 -15.35
C SER A 41 -10.91 -29.62 -16.52
N MET A 42 -11.15 -28.33 -16.28
CA MET A 42 -11.51 -27.46 -17.39
C MET A 42 -10.23 -27.22 -18.19
N PRO A 43 -10.26 -27.41 -19.52
CA PRO A 43 -9.09 -27.12 -20.33
C PRO A 43 -8.81 -25.62 -20.23
N ASN A 44 -7.55 -25.29 -19.89
CA ASN A 44 -7.07 -23.93 -19.90
C ASN A 44 -7.38 -23.27 -21.25
N VAL A 45 -8.00 -22.10 -21.24
CA VAL A 45 -8.32 -21.38 -22.49
C VAL A 45 -7.04 -20.91 -23.19
N MET A 46 -5.94 -20.79 -22.45
CA MET A 46 -4.60 -20.60 -22.99
C MET A 46 -4.03 -21.96 -23.40
N GLY A 47 -4.10 -22.27 -24.69
CA GLY A 47 -3.48 -23.47 -25.26
C GLY A 47 -1.94 -23.44 -25.26
N GLU A 48 -1.32 -24.16 -26.19
CA GLU A 48 0.10 -23.94 -26.50
C GLU A 48 0.28 -22.55 -27.10
N PHE A 49 1.40 -21.90 -26.78
CA PHE A 49 1.72 -20.60 -27.39
C PHE A 49 1.94 -20.79 -28.89
N ASP A 50 1.22 -20.03 -29.70
CA ASP A 50 1.31 -20.04 -31.15
C ASP A 50 1.51 -18.61 -31.64
N ASP A 51 2.73 -18.31 -32.07
CA ASP A 51 3.12 -16.99 -32.58
C ASP A 51 2.51 -16.69 -33.96
N SER A 52 1.98 -17.70 -34.66
CA SER A 52 1.38 -17.54 -35.99
C SER A 52 0.10 -16.71 -35.99
N TYR A 53 -0.55 -16.55 -34.82
CA TYR A 53 -1.67 -15.64 -34.63
C TYR A 53 -1.23 -14.16 -34.57
N SER A 54 0.05 -13.88 -34.31
CA SER A 54 0.57 -12.51 -34.32
C SER A 54 0.84 -12.04 -35.75
N VAL A 55 -0.03 -11.16 -36.26
CA VAL A 55 0.13 -10.58 -37.60
C VAL A 55 0.99 -9.33 -37.51
N SER A 56 2.04 -9.25 -38.33
CA SER A 56 2.92 -8.08 -38.35
C SER A 56 2.19 -6.84 -38.88
N ALA A 57 2.60 -5.66 -38.43
CA ALA A 57 2.01 -4.42 -38.93
C ALA A 57 2.21 -4.28 -40.45
N GLU A 58 3.34 -4.71 -41.01
CA GLU A 58 3.57 -4.72 -42.46
C GLU A 58 2.60 -5.66 -43.19
N GLN A 59 2.25 -6.81 -42.60
CA GLN A 59 1.26 -7.74 -43.16
C GLN A 59 -0.15 -7.14 -43.13
N LEU A 60 -0.52 -6.45 -42.04
CA LEU A 60 -1.78 -5.69 -41.96
C LEU A 60 -1.86 -4.58 -43.01
N ASN A 61 -0.70 -4.02 -43.42
CA ASN A 61 -0.56 -2.88 -44.33
C ASN A 61 -0.10 -3.25 -45.76
N ALA A 62 -0.14 -4.53 -46.17
CA ALA A 62 0.52 -4.99 -47.41
C ALA A 62 -0.14 -4.49 -48.71
N ASP A 63 -1.47 -4.34 -48.73
CA ASP A 63 -2.28 -3.88 -49.87
C ASP A 63 -3.27 -2.79 -49.43
N GLY A 64 -3.84 -2.01 -50.35
CA GLY A 64 -4.90 -1.03 -50.03
C GLY A 64 -4.53 0.45 -50.20
N LEU A 65 -5.45 1.32 -49.76
CA LEU A 65 -5.41 2.77 -49.91
C LEU A 65 -4.26 3.36 -49.09
N ALA A 66 -3.34 4.08 -49.73
CA ALA A 66 -2.16 4.62 -49.07
C ALA A 66 -2.47 5.93 -48.34
N LEU A 67 -2.29 5.94 -47.02
CA LEU A 67 -2.38 7.14 -46.19
C LEU A 67 -1.03 7.86 -46.09
N VAL A 68 0.05 7.07 -46.05
CA VAL A 68 1.44 7.55 -46.00
C VAL A 68 2.29 6.69 -46.92
N VAL A 69 3.20 7.28 -47.69
CA VAL A 69 4.15 6.55 -48.55
C VAL A 69 5.54 7.15 -48.40
N GLY A 70 6.49 6.34 -47.94
CA GLY A 70 7.88 6.76 -47.72
C GLY A 70 8.02 7.89 -46.71
N GLY A 71 7.21 7.89 -45.64
CA GLY A 71 7.19 8.94 -44.62
C GLY A 71 6.55 10.26 -45.07
N GLU A 72 5.93 10.30 -46.26
CA GLU A 72 5.18 11.46 -46.75
C GLU A 72 3.67 11.21 -46.69
N SER A 73 2.93 12.18 -46.16
CA SER A 73 1.47 12.11 -46.14
C SER A 73 0.89 12.08 -47.55
N ARG A 74 -0.11 11.21 -47.75
CA ARG A 74 -0.99 11.15 -48.92
C ARG A 74 -2.45 11.39 -48.55
N ALA A 75 -2.71 11.80 -47.31
CA ALA A 75 -4.04 11.95 -46.75
C ALA A 75 -4.19 13.23 -45.92
N ALA A 76 -5.42 13.69 -45.77
CA ALA A 76 -5.81 14.74 -44.85
C ALA A 76 -7.02 14.31 -44.02
N ILE A 77 -7.05 14.73 -42.76
CA ILE A 77 -8.15 14.53 -41.83
C ILE A 77 -9.13 15.69 -42.00
N VAL A 78 -10.40 15.38 -42.22
CA VAL A 78 -11.45 16.36 -42.49
C VAL A 78 -12.42 16.39 -41.33
N VAL A 79 -12.55 17.55 -40.69
CA VAL A 79 -13.52 17.86 -39.64
C VAL A 79 -14.48 18.94 -40.12
N THR A 80 -15.56 19.20 -39.40
CA THR A 80 -16.44 20.35 -39.68
C THR A 80 -15.83 21.65 -39.16
N ASN A 81 -16.45 22.80 -39.44
CA ASN A 81 -16.03 24.10 -38.88
C ASN A 81 -16.33 24.23 -37.36
N ALA A 82 -17.11 23.31 -36.81
CA ALA A 82 -17.51 23.28 -35.40
C ALA A 82 -17.67 21.81 -34.95
N PRO A 83 -16.56 21.04 -34.91
CA PRO A 83 -16.62 19.65 -34.49
C PRO A 83 -17.00 19.57 -33.01
N THR A 84 -17.59 18.45 -32.61
CA THR A 84 -17.78 18.16 -31.18
C THR A 84 -16.44 17.84 -30.51
N ALA A 85 -16.36 17.89 -29.19
CA ALA A 85 -15.10 17.62 -28.47
C ALA A 85 -14.53 16.22 -28.76
N LEU A 86 -15.41 15.21 -28.92
CA LEU A 86 -14.98 13.85 -29.25
C LEU A 86 -14.63 13.68 -30.74
N GLU A 87 -15.26 14.42 -31.65
CA GLU A 87 -14.83 14.49 -33.05
C GLU A 87 -13.45 15.15 -33.20
N GLU A 88 -13.21 16.24 -32.46
CA GLU A 88 -11.90 16.89 -32.40
C GLU A 88 -10.84 15.95 -31.81
N GLN A 89 -11.16 15.27 -30.71
CA GLN A 89 -10.29 14.25 -30.11
C GLN A 89 -9.99 13.13 -31.12
N ALA A 90 -10.99 12.60 -31.83
CA ALA A 90 -10.79 11.55 -32.84
C ALA A 90 -9.81 11.98 -33.95
N ALA A 91 -9.92 13.22 -34.43
CA ALA A 91 -9.00 13.79 -35.41
C ALA A 91 -7.57 13.93 -34.85
N GLN A 92 -7.43 14.39 -33.61
CA GLN A 92 -6.15 14.58 -32.94
C GLN A 92 -5.44 13.25 -32.66
N GLU A 93 -6.16 12.24 -32.16
CA GLU A 93 -5.63 10.89 -31.91
C GLU A 93 -5.13 10.26 -33.21
N LEU A 94 -5.90 10.34 -34.30
CA LEU A 94 -5.46 9.85 -35.61
C LEU A 94 -4.18 10.55 -36.09
N GLN A 95 -4.14 11.88 -36.04
CA GLN A 95 -2.95 12.64 -36.44
C GLN A 95 -1.75 12.25 -35.58
N HIS A 96 -1.93 12.15 -34.26
CA HIS A 96 -0.91 11.81 -33.30
C HIS A 96 -0.30 10.43 -33.59
N TYR A 97 -1.12 9.37 -33.64
CA TYR A 97 -0.61 8.02 -33.85
C TYR A 97 -0.08 7.80 -35.26
N LEU A 98 -0.71 8.33 -36.31
CA LEU A 98 -0.19 8.19 -37.68
C LEU A 98 1.18 8.87 -37.83
N LYS A 99 1.39 10.01 -37.15
CA LYS A 99 2.68 10.68 -37.07
C LYS A 99 3.71 9.86 -36.28
N GLN A 100 3.34 9.25 -35.16
CA GLN A 100 4.26 8.38 -34.41
C GLN A 100 4.63 7.11 -35.19
N ILE A 101 3.68 6.53 -35.93
CA ILE A 101 3.91 5.33 -36.75
C ILE A 101 4.88 5.62 -37.90
N SER A 102 4.71 6.74 -38.59
CA SER A 102 5.35 6.97 -39.90
C SER A 102 6.27 8.18 -40.01
N GLY A 103 6.25 9.07 -39.02
CA GLY A 103 6.89 10.39 -39.07
C GLY A 103 6.12 11.44 -39.88
N ALA A 104 5.08 11.04 -40.63
CA ALA A 104 4.29 11.94 -41.46
C ALA A 104 3.16 12.59 -40.66
N GLU A 105 3.10 13.91 -40.66
CA GLU A 105 1.98 14.65 -40.06
C GLU A 105 0.88 14.88 -41.13
N LEU A 106 -0.30 14.30 -40.91
CA LEU A 106 -1.47 14.55 -41.74
C LEU A 106 -2.09 15.90 -41.34
N SER A 107 -2.50 16.71 -42.31
CA SER A 107 -3.20 17.96 -42.01
C SER A 107 -4.63 17.71 -41.54
N ILE A 108 -5.08 18.45 -40.53
CA ILE A 108 -6.49 18.54 -40.15
C ILE A 108 -7.08 19.78 -40.85
N VAL A 109 -8.11 19.59 -41.68
CA VAL A 109 -8.74 20.67 -42.45
C VAL A 109 -10.26 20.70 -42.23
N MET A 110 -10.83 21.90 -42.31
CA MET A 110 -12.28 22.12 -42.20
C MET A 110 -12.98 22.20 -43.57
N ASP A 111 -12.22 22.45 -44.64
CA ASP A 111 -12.73 22.45 -46.01
C ASP A 111 -12.18 21.24 -46.76
N SER A 112 -13.06 20.27 -47.06
CA SER A 112 -12.71 19.07 -47.81
C SER A 112 -12.21 19.35 -49.24
N ALA A 113 -12.47 20.54 -49.80
CA ALA A 113 -11.92 20.96 -51.08
C ALA A 113 -10.46 21.40 -50.98
N ALA A 114 -9.99 21.77 -49.78
CA ALA A 114 -8.61 22.10 -49.49
C ALA A 114 -7.74 20.87 -49.15
N ALA A 115 -8.37 19.71 -48.93
CA ALA A 115 -7.67 18.43 -48.74
C ALA A 115 -7.17 17.86 -50.08
N GLU A 116 -5.86 17.64 -50.19
CA GLU A 116 -5.23 16.90 -51.28
C GLU A 116 -5.06 15.42 -50.90
N GLY A 117 -5.24 14.51 -51.88
CA GLY A 117 -5.10 13.07 -51.65
C GLY A 117 -6.31 12.43 -50.98
N VAL A 118 -6.05 11.41 -50.16
CA VAL A 118 -7.08 10.63 -49.45
C VAL A 118 -7.72 11.47 -48.35
N LYS A 119 -9.05 11.41 -48.22
CA LYS A 119 -9.79 12.22 -47.24
C LYS A 119 -10.33 11.32 -46.13
N ILE A 120 -9.93 11.59 -44.90
CA ILE A 120 -10.41 10.90 -43.70
C ILE A 120 -11.46 11.78 -43.03
N PHE A 121 -12.73 11.55 -43.31
CA PHE A 121 -13.84 12.31 -42.75
C PHE A 121 -14.20 11.81 -41.35
N ILE A 122 -14.23 12.74 -40.39
CA ILE A 122 -14.58 12.48 -39.00
C ILE A 122 -16.03 12.90 -38.74
N GLY A 123 -16.86 11.95 -38.29
CA GLY A 123 -18.21 12.17 -37.82
C GLY A 123 -19.07 12.97 -38.79
N SER A 124 -19.55 14.12 -38.32
CA SER A 124 -20.41 15.05 -39.04
C SER A 124 -19.81 15.63 -40.34
N ALA A 125 -18.49 15.50 -40.55
CA ALA A 125 -17.85 15.89 -41.80
C ALA A 125 -18.08 14.88 -42.94
N ALA A 126 -18.53 13.66 -42.64
CA ALA A 126 -18.72 12.60 -43.63
C ALA A 126 -19.82 12.96 -44.66
N PRO A 127 -19.51 12.93 -45.98
CA PRO A 127 -20.48 13.30 -47.01
C PRO A 127 -21.61 12.28 -47.20
N ASP A 128 -21.40 11.02 -46.83
CA ASP A 128 -22.42 9.96 -46.86
C ASP A 128 -22.29 9.04 -45.63
N PRO A 129 -22.82 9.48 -44.47
CA PRO A 129 -22.61 8.77 -43.21
C PRO A 129 -23.34 7.42 -43.15
N GLN A 130 -24.42 7.26 -43.92
CA GLN A 130 -25.27 6.06 -43.94
C GLN A 130 -25.67 5.54 -42.54
N LEU A 131 -26.05 6.44 -41.62
CA LEU A 131 -26.44 6.08 -40.24
C LEU A 131 -27.51 4.98 -40.17
N GLY A 132 -28.42 4.96 -41.14
CA GLY A 132 -29.45 3.92 -41.25
C GLY A 132 -28.91 2.50 -41.49
N GLN A 133 -27.68 2.32 -41.97
CA GLN A 133 -27.03 1.01 -42.03
C GLN A 133 -26.54 0.55 -40.65
N ILE A 134 -26.02 1.47 -39.84
CA ILE A 134 -25.62 1.17 -38.47
C ILE A 134 -26.86 0.73 -37.68
N GLN A 135 -27.96 1.48 -37.80
CA GLN A 135 -29.23 1.19 -37.11
C GLN A 135 -29.90 -0.14 -37.49
N GLN A 136 -29.52 -0.79 -38.60
CA GLN A 136 -30.13 -2.05 -39.02
C GLN A 136 -29.81 -3.21 -38.09
N ASN A 137 -28.61 -3.22 -37.49
CA ASN A 137 -28.09 -4.34 -36.71
C ASN A 137 -27.89 -4.00 -35.22
N GLY A 138 -28.24 -2.77 -34.81
CA GLY A 138 -28.17 -2.33 -33.42
C GLY A 138 -28.45 -0.84 -33.30
N ALA A 139 -28.97 -0.42 -32.14
CA ALA A 139 -29.29 0.99 -31.86
C ALA A 139 -28.46 1.57 -30.70
N ASP A 140 -27.43 0.86 -30.24
CA ASP A 140 -26.54 1.34 -29.18
C ASP A 140 -25.79 2.59 -29.66
N SER A 141 -25.71 3.61 -28.82
CA SER A 141 -25.12 4.90 -29.19
C SER A 141 -23.62 4.82 -29.50
N ASP A 142 -22.92 3.78 -29.05
CA ASP A 142 -21.50 3.57 -29.32
C ASP A 142 -21.22 2.87 -30.63
N SER A 143 -22.28 2.42 -31.32
CA SER A 143 -22.17 1.77 -32.61
C SER A 143 -21.57 2.69 -33.67
N PHE A 144 -20.74 2.12 -34.52
CA PHE A 144 -20.03 2.89 -35.54
C PHE A 144 -19.88 2.17 -36.88
N ARG A 145 -19.49 2.95 -37.88
CA ARG A 145 -19.13 2.54 -39.23
C ARG A 145 -17.77 3.12 -39.61
N LEU A 146 -16.86 2.24 -40.02
CA LEU A 146 -15.60 2.55 -40.69
C LEU A 146 -15.73 2.11 -42.16
N SER A 147 -15.77 3.08 -43.08
CA SER A 147 -15.80 2.78 -44.52
C SER A 147 -14.57 3.33 -45.22
N VAL A 148 -13.93 2.51 -46.05
CA VAL A 148 -12.80 2.87 -46.92
C VAL A 148 -13.21 2.54 -48.36
N GLU A 149 -13.38 3.56 -49.20
CA GLU A 149 -13.81 3.41 -50.60
C GLU A 149 -13.16 4.49 -51.48
N GLY A 150 -12.45 4.07 -52.53
CA GLY A 150 -11.79 5.00 -53.44
C GLY A 150 -10.74 5.86 -52.73
N ASP A 151 -10.87 7.18 -52.78
CA ASP A 151 -10.02 8.16 -52.10
C ASP A 151 -10.62 8.68 -50.78
N ARG A 152 -11.60 7.96 -50.21
CA ARG A 152 -12.37 8.42 -49.04
C ARG A 152 -12.39 7.38 -47.93
N ILE A 153 -12.20 7.87 -46.70
CA ILE A 153 -12.42 7.14 -45.46
C ILE A 153 -13.46 7.91 -44.66
N GLN A 154 -14.46 7.23 -44.12
CA GLN A 154 -15.48 7.85 -43.27
C GLN A 154 -15.53 7.10 -41.94
N LEU A 155 -15.37 7.84 -40.85
CA LEU A 155 -15.44 7.36 -39.47
C LEU A 155 -16.68 7.97 -38.83
N VAL A 156 -17.74 7.18 -38.73
CA VAL A 156 -19.09 7.68 -38.40
C VAL A 156 -19.68 6.85 -37.28
N GLY A 157 -20.31 7.49 -36.29
CA GLY A 157 -20.99 6.83 -35.17
C GLY A 157 -22.46 7.22 -35.05
N LEU A 158 -23.24 6.47 -34.26
CA LEU A 158 -24.57 6.89 -33.80
C LEU A 158 -24.50 7.99 -32.72
N SER A 159 -23.33 8.18 -32.12
CA SER A 159 -22.96 9.30 -31.25
C SER A 159 -21.53 9.74 -31.55
N ASP A 160 -21.12 10.88 -30.98
CA ASP A 160 -19.73 11.35 -31.06
C ASP A 160 -18.73 10.36 -30.44
N ARG A 161 -19.14 9.57 -29.43
CA ARG A 161 -18.31 8.51 -28.85
C ARG A 161 -18.12 7.34 -29.81
N GLY A 162 -19.16 6.98 -30.56
CA GLY A 162 -19.05 6.02 -31.66
C GLY A 162 -18.08 6.50 -32.76
N VAL A 163 -18.03 7.81 -33.05
CA VAL A 163 -17.04 8.38 -33.97
C VAL A 163 -15.61 8.18 -33.45
N LEU A 164 -15.38 8.46 -32.17
CA LEU A 164 -14.08 8.22 -31.54
C LEU A 164 -13.67 6.74 -31.59
N PHE A 165 -14.60 5.82 -31.32
CA PHE A 165 -14.32 4.38 -31.41
C PHE A 165 -14.03 3.90 -32.84
N ALA A 166 -14.63 4.51 -33.87
CA ALA A 166 -14.27 4.25 -35.26
C ALA A 166 -12.82 4.66 -35.58
N ALA A 167 -12.33 5.75 -34.97
CA ALA A 167 -10.93 6.16 -35.09
C ALA A 167 -9.99 5.16 -34.40
N PHE A 168 -10.34 4.70 -33.19
CA PHE A 168 -9.55 3.65 -32.51
C PHE A 168 -9.57 2.32 -33.26
N GLU A 169 -10.69 1.92 -33.87
CA GLU A 169 -10.75 0.75 -34.76
C GLU A 169 -9.78 0.86 -35.94
N LEU A 170 -9.74 2.02 -36.61
CA LEU A 170 -8.79 2.23 -37.70
C LEU A 170 -7.33 2.11 -37.23
N LEU A 171 -7.00 2.69 -36.07
CA LEU A 171 -5.67 2.61 -35.48
C LEU A 171 -5.30 1.18 -35.06
N GLU A 172 -6.24 0.41 -34.49
CA GLU A 172 -6.02 -1.00 -34.16
C GLU A 172 -5.78 -1.84 -35.44
N GLN A 173 -6.51 -1.58 -36.52
CA GLN A 173 -6.29 -2.27 -37.81
C GLN A 173 -4.91 -1.95 -38.42
N ILE A 174 -4.38 -0.75 -38.18
CA ILE A 174 -3.03 -0.36 -38.63
C ILE A 174 -1.94 -1.01 -37.74
N GLY A 175 -2.27 -1.37 -36.50
CA GLY A 175 -1.43 -2.15 -35.60
C GLY A 175 -1.20 -1.55 -34.21
N VAL A 176 -1.82 -0.41 -33.89
CA VAL A 176 -1.73 0.20 -32.54
C VAL A 176 -2.44 -0.69 -31.51
N ARG A 177 -1.90 -0.78 -30.30
CA ARG A 177 -2.53 -1.46 -29.15
C ARG A 177 -2.38 -0.65 -27.87
N TRP A 178 -3.41 -0.71 -27.03
CA TRP A 178 -3.40 -0.14 -25.68
C TRP A 178 -3.67 -1.26 -24.68
N PHE A 179 -2.60 -1.89 -24.19
CA PHE A 179 -2.67 -3.05 -23.32
C PHE A 179 -2.79 -2.68 -21.84
N ALA A 180 -2.19 -1.57 -21.45
CA ALA A 180 -2.27 -0.98 -20.11
C ALA A 180 -2.20 0.57 -20.24
N PRO A 181 -2.34 1.34 -19.14
CA PRO A 181 -2.16 2.79 -19.17
C PRO A 181 -0.73 3.21 -19.52
N GLY A 182 -0.61 4.45 -20.01
CA GLY A 182 0.67 5.10 -20.30
C GLY A 182 1.43 4.53 -21.50
N ASP A 183 2.63 5.07 -21.71
CA ASP A 183 3.51 4.70 -22.83
C ASP A 183 3.99 3.25 -22.73
N ILE A 184 4.30 2.78 -21.52
CA ILE A 184 4.65 1.39 -21.28
C ILE A 184 3.51 0.43 -21.64
N GLY A 185 2.25 0.86 -21.51
CA GLY A 185 1.09 0.08 -21.89
C GLY A 185 0.75 0.10 -23.38
N THR A 186 1.38 1.00 -24.15
CA THR A 186 1.01 1.27 -25.55
C THR A 186 1.99 0.64 -26.53
N GLU A 187 1.47 -0.03 -27.55
CA GLU A 187 2.25 -0.57 -28.66
C GLU A 187 1.96 0.21 -29.95
N ILE A 188 3.02 0.71 -30.59
CA ILE A 188 2.92 1.54 -31.78
C ILE A 188 3.88 0.97 -32.82
N PRO A 189 3.39 0.51 -33.99
CA PRO A 189 4.26 -0.01 -35.03
C PRO A 189 5.08 1.11 -35.68
N SER A 190 6.23 0.79 -36.24
CA SER A 190 7.05 1.74 -37.01
C SER A 190 6.99 1.40 -38.51
N LEU A 191 6.29 2.21 -39.29
CA LEU A 191 6.03 1.95 -40.71
C LEU A 191 6.31 3.19 -41.57
N GLN A 192 7.15 3.06 -42.59
CA GLN A 192 7.37 4.13 -43.58
C GLN A 192 6.20 4.28 -44.57
N THR A 193 5.31 3.30 -44.64
CA THR A 193 4.14 3.31 -45.54
C THR A 193 2.95 2.74 -44.76
N ILE A 194 1.85 3.47 -44.74
CA ILE A 194 0.60 3.07 -44.08
C ILE A 194 -0.45 2.86 -45.17
N ARG A 195 -1.08 1.67 -45.17
CA ARG A 195 -2.15 1.32 -46.10
C ARG A 195 -3.32 0.74 -45.35
N VAL A 196 -4.52 1.07 -45.81
CA VAL A 196 -5.77 0.57 -45.24
C VAL A 196 -6.60 -0.10 -46.33
N GLN A 197 -7.14 -1.27 -46.02
CA GLN A 197 -7.92 -2.05 -46.97
C GLN A 197 -9.27 -1.39 -47.24
N GLU A 198 -9.77 -1.55 -48.48
CA GLU A 198 -11.16 -1.21 -48.78
C GLU A 198 -12.10 -2.04 -47.92
N GLN A 199 -13.05 -1.39 -47.26
CA GLN A 199 -13.95 -2.04 -46.30
C GLN A 199 -15.21 -1.21 -46.04
N ASN A 200 -16.22 -1.88 -45.49
CA ASN A 200 -17.41 -1.26 -44.93
C ASN A 200 -17.76 -1.96 -43.61
N THR A 201 -16.97 -1.65 -42.58
CA THR A 201 -17.04 -2.29 -41.26
C THR A 201 -18.07 -1.56 -40.42
N ILE A 202 -19.07 -2.28 -39.92
CA ILE A 202 -20.07 -1.78 -38.96
C ILE A 202 -19.91 -2.62 -37.69
N GLN A 203 -19.76 -1.97 -36.55
CA GLN A 203 -19.60 -2.65 -35.27
C GLN A 203 -20.61 -2.12 -34.24
N HIS A 204 -21.05 -3.05 -33.38
CA HIS A 204 -21.94 -2.82 -32.24
C HIS A 204 -21.29 -3.47 -31.02
N PRO A 205 -21.41 -2.85 -29.82
CA PRO A 205 -20.94 -3.49 -28.61
C PRO A 205 -21.82 -4.68 -28.23
N GLY A 206 -21.22 -5.75 -27.72
CA GLY A 206 -21.93 -6.90 -27.16
C GLY A 206 -22.53 -6.63 -25.78
N VAL A 207 -21.91 -5.76 -25.00
CA VAL A 207 -22.36 -5.30 -23.68
C VAL A 207 -22.62 -3.80 -23.73
N ILE A 208 -23.79 -3.36 -23.27
CA ILE A 208 -24.22 -1.95 -23.32
C ILE A 208 -23.44 -1.11 -22.31
N ASN A 209 -23.37 -1.56 -21.05
CA ASN A 209 -22.58 -0.91 -20.01
C ASN A 209 -21.20 -1.55 -19.90
N ARG A 210 -20.16 -0.80 -20.22
CA ARG A 210 -18.75 -1.23 -20.23
C ARG A 210 -17.93 -0.38 -19.27
N TYR A 211 -18.58 0.11 -18.22
CA TYR A 211 -17.95 0.75 -17.10
C TYR A 211 -17.25 -0.26 -16.20
N VAL A 212 -16.05 0.10 -15.75
CA VAL A 212 -15.25 -0.72 -14.84
C VAL A 212 -14.85 0.16 -13.67
N GLY A 213 -15.63 0.10 -12.59
CA GLY A 213 -15.36 0.88 -11.38
C GLY A 213 -14.04 0.48 -10.76
N GLY A 214 -13.23 1.46 -10.39
CA GLY A 214 -11.91 1.26 -9.79
C GLY A 214 -10.76 1.23 -10.79
N ILE A 215 -11.05 1.09 -12.08
CA ILE A 215 -10.05 1.28 -13.15
C ILE A 215 -10.09 2.71 -13.68
N ASP A 216 -11.28 3.31 -13.77
CA ASP A 216 -11.42 4.72 -14.15
C ASP A 216 -10.87 5.68 -13.09
N TYR A 217 -10.79 5.20 -11.84
CA TYR A 217 -10.30 5.92 -10.68
C TYR A 217 -9.59 4.96 -9.72
N LEU A 218 -8.35 5.27 -9.33
CA LEU A 218 -7.67 4.56 -8.24
C LEU A 218 -8.43 4.79 -6.93
N PHE A 219 -9.16 3.77 -6.46
CA PHE A 219 -9.82 3.82 -5.16
C PHE A 219 -8.76 3.83 -4.04
N SER A 220 -8.25 5.00 -3.66
CA SER A 220 -7.39 5.16 -2.49
C SER A 220 -8.12 5.98 -1.42
N GLN A 221 -7.95 5.62 -0.13
CA GLN A 221 -8.55 6.39 0.96
C GLN A 221 -7.88 7.77 1.12
N GLU A 222 -6.64 7.90 0.67
CA GLU A 222 -5.86 9.14 0.61
C GLU A 222 -5.33 9.35 -0.81
N PRO A 223 -5.24 10.59 -1.31
CA PRO A 223 -4.60 10.89 -2.59
C PRO A 223 -3.17 10.32 -2.62
N ILE A 224 -2.84 9.58 -3.67
CA ILE A 224 -1.46 9.15 -3.93
C ILE A 224 -0.82 10.23 -4.78
N ASP A 225 -0.08 11.13 -4.16
CA ASP A 225 0.40 12.39 -4.75
C ASP A 225 1.21 12.23 -6.06
N TYR A 226 1.69 11.01 -6.37
CA TYR A 226 2.61 10.72 -7.49
C TYR A 226 2.08 9.78 -8.57
N VAL A 227 0.85 9.29 -8.42
CA VAL A 227 0.20 8.43 -9.41
C VAL A 227 -1.04 9.15 -9.92
N ASP A 228 -1.19 9.25 -11.24
CA ASP A 228 -2.42 9.76 -11.82
C ASP A 228 -3.57 8.82 -11.45
N GLN A 229 -4.38 9.24 -10.48
CA GLN A 229 -5.55 8.49 -10.02
C GLN A 229 -6.57 8.21 -11.13
N PHE A 230 -6.44 8.86 -12.31
CA PHE A 230 -7.27 8.62 -13.48
C PHE A 230 -6.50 7.94 -14.63
N GLU A 231 -5.32 7.35 -14.39
CA GLU A 231 -4.50 6.74 -15.46
C GLU A 231 -5.27 5.70 -16.27
N GLY A 232 -6.10 4.89 -15.61
CA GLY A 232 -6.91 3.86 -16.25
C GLY A 232 -8.12 4.40 -17.02
N LYS A 233 -8.53 5.65 -16.80
CA LYS A 233 -9.64 6.29 -17.52
C LYS A 233 -9.36 6.44 -19.01
N LYS A 234 -8.14 6.90 -19.35
CA LYS A 234 -7.73 7.05 -20.76
C LYS A 234 -7.61 5.68 -21.43
N TRP A 235 -7.02 4.71 -20.72
CA TRP A 235 -6.94 3.33 -21.20
C TRP A 235 -8.34 2.76 -21.49
N LEU A 236 -9.29 2.92 -20.57
CA LEU A 236 -10.66 2.42 -20.73
C LEU A 236 -11.34 2.99 -21.99
N GLN A 237 -11.11 4.27 -22.29
CA GLN A 237 -11.62 4.92 -23.51
C GLN A 237 -10.99 4.30 -24.78
N HIS A 238 -9.67 4.08 -24.79
CA HIS A 238 -8.97 3.45 -25.93
C HIS A 238 -9.47 2.03 -26.21
N VAL A 239 -9.78 1.25 -25.17
CA VAL A 239 -10.34 -0.11 -25.29
C VAL A 239 -11.87 -0.14 -25.42
N ARG A 240 -12.50 1.00 -25.76
CA ARG A 240 -13.94 1.16 -26.05
C ARG A 240 -14.88 0.92 -24.86
N GLY A 241 -14.38 1.09 -23.65
CA GLY A 241 -15.21 1.23 -22.45
C GLY A 241 -16.03 2.51 -22.50
N ASN A 242 -17.18 2.50 -21.84
CA ASN A 242 -18.04 3.67 -21.73
C ASN A 242 -18.32 3.96 -20.25
N ASN A 243 -18.48 5.23 -19.91
CA ASN A 243 -18.75 5.67 -18.54
C ASN A 243 -20.25 5.96 -18.34
N SER A 244 -21.10 5.12 -18.93
CA SER A 244 -22.50 5.48 -19.21
C SER A 244 -23.42 4.38 -18.71
N ILE A 245 -24.27 4.73 -17.74
CA ILE A 245 -25.30 3.93 -17.05
C ILE A 245 -24.76 3.33 -15.74
N ALA A 246 -25.10 3.98 -14.63
CA ALA A 246 -25.00 3.32 -13.34
C ALA A 246 -26.07 2.21 -13.29
N LEU A 247 -25.67 1.06 -12.73
CA LEU A 247 -26.47 -0.17 -12.62
C LEU A 247 -26.41 -0.60 -11.15
N GLY A 248 -27.36 -0.11 -10.35
CA GLY A 248 -27.44 -0.28 -8.90
C GLY A 248 -26.54 0.69 -8.11
N ALA A 249 -26.92 0.94 -6.86
CA ALA A 249 -26.12 1.73 -5.92
C ALA A 249 -26.42 1.31 -4.47
N HIS A 250 -25.50 1.62 -3.56
CA HIS A 250 -25.80 1.69 -2.13
C HIS A 250 -26.36 3.07 -1.80
N GLY A 251 -27.29 3.10 -0.84
CA GLY A 251 -27.95 4.32 -0.38
C GLY A 251 -29.22 4.68 -1.15
N LEU A 252 -30.09 5.44 -0.46
CA LEU A 252 -31.35 5.96 -0.98
C LEU A 252 -31.22 7.48 -1.21
N PRO A 253 -31.87 8.07 -2.24
CA PRO A 253 -31.83 9.51 -2.49
C PRO A 253 -32.67 10.29 -1.46
N CYS A 254 -32.18 10.34 -0.23
CA CYS A 254 -32.84 10.98 0.91
C CYS A 254 -31.80 11.50 1.92
N ASP A 255 -31.76 12.81 2.14
CA ASP A 255 -30.80 13.49 3.04
C ASP A 255 -31.32 13.62 4.47
N ILE A 256 -31.87 12.53 5.03
CA ILE A 256 -32.19 12.47 6.46
C ILE A 256 -30.96 11.95 7.19
N LYS A 257 -30.62 12.53 8.35
CA LYS A 257 -29.49 12.08 9.19
C LYS A 257 -30.00 11.34 10.42
N SER A 258 -29.34 10.24 10.77
CA SER A 258 -29.68 9.42 11.95
C SER A 258 -29.55 10.18 13.27
N THR A 259 -28.70 11.19 13.33
CA THR A 259 -28.54 12.09 14.49
C THR A 259 -29.73 13.03 14.70
N GLU A 260 -30.49 13.33 13.64
CA GLU A 260 -31.62 14.27 13.66
C GLU A 260 -32.95 13.54 13.79
N ARG A 261 -33.09 12.40 13.08
CA ARG A 261 -34.30 11.57 13.05
C ARG A 261 -33.97 10.10 13.27
N PRO A 262 -33.46 9.73 14.47
CA PRO A 262 -33.12 8.33 14.76
C PRO A 262 -34.33 7.39 14.67
N ASP A 263 -35.55 7.92 14.82
CA ASP A 263 -36.81 7.17 14.69
C ASP A 263 -37.11 6.68 13.27
N LEU A 264 -36.43 7.23 12.26
CA LEU A 264 -36.55 6.83 10.85
C LEU A 264 -35.49 5.81 10.41
N TYR A 265 -34.64 5.34 11.34
CA TYR A 265 -33.63 4.32 11.09
C TYR A 265 -33.99 3.02 11.79
N ILE A 266 -33.54 1.91 11.20
CA ILE A 266 -33.65 0.58 11.81
C ILE A 266 -32.97 0.59 13.18
N GLN A 267 -33.59 -0.07 14.16
CA GLN A 267 -33.07 -0.15 15.53
C GLN A 267 -32.56 -1.56 15.82
N VAL A 268 -31.27 -1.67 16.17
CA VAL A 268 -30.65 -2.93 16.62
C VAL A 268 -30.09 -2.72 18.02
N ASN A 269 -30.48 -3.57 18.98
CA ASN A 269 -30.06 -3.47 20.39
C ASN A 269 -30.31 -2.07 21.02
N GLY A 270 -31.36 -1.38 20.60
CA GLY A 270 -31.75 -0.06 21.11
C GLY A 270 -30.92 1.11 20.57
N LYS A 271 -30.15 0.91 19.49
CA LYS A 271 -29.41 1.95 18.78
C LYS A 271 -29.85 2.03 17.31
N PRO A 272 -29.96 3.23 16.72
CA PRO A 272 -30.17 3.38 15.28
C PRO A 272 -28.97 2.82 14.51
N THR A 273 -29.24 2.09 13.44
CA THR A 273 -28.23 1.64 12.48
C THR A 273 -28.03 2.70 11.39
N ASN A 274 -27.18 2.43 10.40
CA ASN A 274 -27.06 3.27 9.20
C ASN A 274 -28.24 3.07 8.23
N GLN A 275 -29.06 2.04 8.41
CA GLN A 275 -30.14 1.69 7.49
C GLN A 275 -31.41 2.50 7.76
N LEU A 276 -31.89 3.24 6.76
CA LEU A 276 -33.22 3.86 6.82
C LEU A 276 -34.32 2.79 6.92
N ASP A 277 -35.30 3.02 7.80
CA ASP A 277 -36.46 2.14 7.93
C ASP A 277 -37.48 2.47 6.83
N VAL A 278 -37.36 1.76 5.71
CA VAL A 278 -38.21 1.90 4.51
C VAL A 278 -39.70 1.60 4.74
N THR A 279 -40.07 1.08 5.92
CA THR A 279 -41.48 0.90 6.30
C THR A 279 -42.17 2.21 6.70
N LYS A 280 -41.38 3.27 6.96
CA LYS A 280 -41.89 4.57 7.42
C LYS A 280 -42.39 5.42 6.24
N PRO A 281 -43.62 5.97 6.30
CA PRO A 281 -44.14 6.87 5.27
C PRO A 281 -43.27 8.11 5.01
N GLU A 282 -42.60 8.61 6.05
CA GLU A 282 -41.69 9.75 5.96
C GLU A 282 -40.45 9.43 5.11
N VAL A 283 -39.89 8.22 5.24
CA VAL A 283 -38.76 7.75 4.42
C VAL A 283 -39.19 7.61 2.97
N LEU A 284 -40.36 7.00 2.71
CA LEU A 284 -40.91 6.90 1.35
C LEU A 284 -41.10 8.29 0.72
N SER A 285 -41.63 9.25 1.46
CA SER A 285 -41.87 10.60 0.94
C SER A 285 -40.55 11.30 0.59
N CYS A 286 -39.56 11.22 1.50
CA CYS A 286 -38.22 11.79 1.27
C CYS A 286 -37.54 11.21 0.02
N VAL A 287 -37.58 9.87 -0.13
CA VAL A 287 -36.99 9.20 -1.29
C VAL A 287 -37.71 9.56 -2.59
N VAL A 288 -39.05 9.63 -2.58
CA VAL A 288 -39.81 10.06 -3.76
C VAL A 288 -39.48 11.50 -4.14
N ASP A 289 -39.36 12.41 -3.17
CA ASP A 289 -38.99 13.80 -3.42
C ASP A 289 -37.59 13.89 -4.06
N GLY A 290 -36.60 13.17 -3.53
CA GLY A 290 -35.25 13.11 -4.09
C GLY A 290 -35.19 12.46 -5.48
N VAL A 291 -36.01 11.43 -5.73
CA VAL A 291 -36.16 10.83 -7.06
C VAL A 291 -36.73 11.83 -8.06
N LEU A 292 -37.79 12.55 -7.70
CA LEU A 292 -38.41 13.54 -8.59
C LEU A 292 -37.44 14.69 -8.91
N GLU A 293 -36.70 15.19 -7.91
CA GLU A 293 -35.64 16.17 -8.11
C GLU A 293 -34.57 15.68 -9.09
N TYR A 294 -34.08 14.44 -8.90
CA TYR A 294 -33.11 13.83 -9.81
C TYR A 294 -33.64 13.71 -11.25
N LEU A 295 -34.89 13.28 -11.43
CA LEU A 295 -35.50 13.10 -12.75
C LEU A 295 -35.85 14.42 -13.45
N GLU A 296 -36.09 15.50 -12.71
CA GLU A 296 -36.21 16.85 -13.28
C GLU A 296 -34.89 17.31 -13.90
N GLU A 297 -33.77 16.97 -13.27
CA GLU A 297 -32.42 17.29 -13.77
C GLU A 297 -31.94 16.32 -14.87
N ASN A 298 -32.43 15.08 -14.87
CA ASN A 298 -31.97 13.99 -15.74
C ASN A 298 -33.14 13.31 -16.48
N PRO A 299 -33.83 14.01 -17.40
CA PRO A 299 -35.10 13.54 -17.99
C PRO A 299 -34.96 12.30 -18.90
N ASP A 300 -33.75 11.99 -19.38
CA ASP A 300 -33.47 10.82 -20.23
C ASP A 300 -33.13 9.55 -19.42
N THR A 301 -33.30 9.59 -18.10
CA THR A 301 -33.02 8.46 -17.20
C THR A 301 -33.92 7.27 -17.54
N LYS A 302 -33.33 6.10 -17.72
CA LYS A 302 -34.07 4.84 -17.90
C LYS A 302 -34.28 4.09 -16.59
N TYR A 303 -33.26 4.05 -15.74
CA TYR A 303 -33.31 3.43 -14.43
C TYR A 303 -32.73 4.40 -13.40
N ILE A 304 -33.39 4.52 -12.25
CA ILE A 304 -32.84 5.20 -11.08
C ILE A 304 -32.08 4.16 -10.27
N ASP A 305 -30.84 4.45 -9.90
CA ASP A 305 -30.05 3.59 -9.02
C ASP A 305 -30.32 3.92 -7.56
N MET A 306 -30.67 2.90 -6.79
CA MET A 306 -30.80 3.03 -5.34
C MET A 306 -30.73 1.67 -4.66
N GLY A 307 -30.42 1.67 -3.38
CA GLY A 307 -30.31 0.45 -2.60
C GLY A 307 -30.26 0.75 -1.11
N PRO A 308 -30.28 -0.29 -0.26
CA PRO A 308 -29.88 -0.12 1.12
C PRO A 308 -28.45 0.43 1.22
N ASP A 309 -28.12 1.10 2.33
CA ASP A 309 -26.72 1.44 2.63
C ASP A 309 -25.90 0.15 2.81
N ASP A 310 -24.60 0.21 2.58
CA ASP A 310 -23.74 -0.97 2.73
C ASP A 310 -23.67 -1.44 4.21
N GLY A 311 -23.45 -2.74 4.42
CA GLY A 311 -23.43 -3.41 5.74
C GLY A 311 -24.52 -4.47 5.98
N ASP A 312 -24.55 -5.07 7.18
CA ASP A 312 -25.50 -6.15 7.59
C ASP A 312 -26.58 -5.71 8.59
N ASP A 313 -26.60 -4.44 9.00
CA ASP A 313 -27.43 -3.97 10.12
C ASP A 313 -28.89 -3.68 9.74
N PHE A 314 -29.55 -4.63 9.06
CA PHE A 314 -30.89 -4.48 8.50
C PHE A 314 -32.04 -4.71 9.48
N GLY A 315 -31.75 -5.26 10.67
CA GLY A 315 -32.76 -5.58 11.69
C GLY A 315 -33.91 -6.43 11.15
N VAL A 316 -35.07 -6.35 11.81
CA VAL A 316 -36.29 -7.06 11.39
C VAL A 316 -37.48 -6.09 11.40
N THR A 317 -38.36 -6.20 10.41
CA THR A 317 -39.57 -5.40 10.28
C THR A 317 -40.79 -6.30 10.01
N ASP A 318 -41.98 -5.72 10.04
CA ASP A 318 -43.23 -6.41 9.67
C ASP A 318 -43.43 -6.56 8.16
N TRP A 319 -42.55 -5.95 7.34
CA TRP A 319 -42.53 -6.11 5.89
C TRP A 319 -41.63 -7.26 5.41
N ASP A 320 -40.83 -7.86 6.30
CA ASP A 320 -40.01 -9.02 5.94
C ASP A 320 -40.86 -10.26 5.71
N ALA A 321 -40.55 -10.99 4.65
CA ALA A 321 -41.02 -12.36 4.53
C ALA A 321 -40.26 -13.24 5.52
N LEU A 322 -40.93 -14.27 6.05
CA LEU A 322 -40.29 -15.28 6.90
C LEU A 322 -39.60 -16.36 6.05
N ASP A 323 -38.89 -15.96 4.99
CA ASP A 323 -38.07 -16.85 4.19
C ASP A 323 -36.60 -16.79 4.63
N TYR A 324 -36.05 -17.97 4.82
CA TYR A 324 -34.70 -18.15 5.33
C TYR A 324 -33.72 -18.27 4.17
N ASP A 325 -32.67 -17.46 4.20
CA ASP A 325 -31.50 -17.61 3.36
C ASP A 325 -30.54 -18.63 4.01
N PRO A 326 -30.43 -19.85 3.45
CA PRO A 326 -29.57 -20.89 4.00
C PRO A 326 -28.08 -20.59 3.81
N LEU A 327 -27.69 -19.72 2.86
CA LEU A 327 -26.30 -19.33 2.68
C LEU A 327 -25.90 -18.37 3.80
N LEU A 328 -26.62 -17.27 3.97
CA LEU A 328 -26.26 -16.26 4.99
C LEU A 328 -26.72 -16.60 6.41
N GLY A 329 -27.44 -17.70 6.58
CA GLY A 329 -27.86 -18.20 7.90
C GLY A 329 -28.91 -17.31 8.59
N GLY A 330 -29.71 -16.53 7.85
CA GLY A 330 -30.69 -15.59 8.39
C GLY A 330 -31.87 -15.34 7.44
N ASN A 331 -32.82 -14.50 7.85
CA ASN A 331 -33.96 -14.17 6.98
C ASN A 331 -33.52 -13.29 5.81
N SER A 332 -34.15 -13.47 4.65
CA SER A 332 -34.02 -12.53 3.55
C SER A 332 -34.86 -11.28 3.82
N ILE A 333 -34.37 -10.13 3.35
CA ILE A 333 -35.10 -8.85 3.44
C ILE A 333 -35.56 -8.36 2.06
N THR A 334 -35.45 -9.18 1.01
CA THR A 334 -35.75 -8.74 -0.37
C THR A 334 -37.19 -8.21 -0.51
N ASP A 335 -38.18 -8.91 0.06
CA ASP A 335 -39.58 -8.51 -0.01
C ASP A 335 -39.82 -7.09 0.51
N ARG A 336 -39.13 -6.72 1.61
CA ARG A 336 -39.20 -5.37 2.19
C ARG A 336 -38.84 -4.29 1.17
N TYR A 337 -37.73 -4.47 0.46
CA TYR A 337 -37.23 -3.49 -0.51
C TYR A 337 -37.97 -3.54 -1.83
N VAL A 338 -38.36 -4.72 -2.33
CA VAL A 338 -39.20 -4.83 -3.54
C VAL A 338 -40.52 -4.11 -3.36
N LYS A 339 -41.16 -4.25 -2.19
CA LYS A 339 -42.36 -3.49 -1.84
C LYS A 339 -42.11 -1.98 -1.84
N PHE A 340 -41.01 -1.55 -1.22
CA PHE A 340 -40.63 -0.14 -1.18
C PHE A 340 -40.43 0.45 -2.59
N TYR A 341 -39.71 -0.25 -3.46
CA TYR A 341 -39.50 0.17 -4.85
C TYR A 341 -40.79 0.22 -5.66
N ASN A 342 -41.69 -0.74 -5.48
CA ASN A 342 -43.01 -0.70 -6.11
C ASN A 342 -43.80 0.56 -5.69
N LEU A 343 -43.77 0.92 -4.40
CA LEU A 343 -44.44 2.13 -3.91
C LEU A 343 -43.83 3.42 -4.48
N ILE A 344 -42.51 3.46 -4.71
CA ILE A 344 -41.85 4.59 -5.37
C ILE A 344 -42.32 4.69 -6.83
N LEU A 345 -42.29 3.58 -7.57
CA LEU A 345 -42.74 3.54 -8.97
C LEU A 345 -44.20 3.99 -9.12
N GLU A 346 -45.08 3.56 -8.21
CA GLU A 346 -46.48 4.00 -8.17
C GLU A 346 -46.63 5.53 -8.02
N ARG A 347 -45.70 6.20 -7.31
CA ARG A 347 -45.74 7.65 -7.09
C ARG A 347 -45.22 8.47 -8.26
N ILE A 348 -44.32 7.91 -9.07
CA ILE A 348 -43.72 8.61 -10.22
C ILE A 348 -44.39 8.26 -11.56
N GLU A 349 -45.17 7.18 -11.61
CA GLU A 349 -45.78 6.62 -12.84
C GLU A 349 -46.48 7.66 -13.72
N ASP A 350 -47.25 8.57 -13.12
CA ASP A 350 -48.03 9.56 -13.86
C ASP A 350 -47.16 10.58 -14.62
N GLN A 351 -45.94 10.84 -14.12
CA GLN A 351 -45.00 11.81 -14.69
C GLN A 351 -43.89 11.12 -15.50
N TYR A 352 -43.46 9.93 -15.08
CA TYR A 352 -42.31 9.21 -15.61
C TYR A 352 -42.65 7.72 -15.88
N PRO A 353 -43.57 7.43 -16.81
CA PRO A 353 -44.08 6.08 -17.04
C PRO A 353 -43.06 5.12 -17.65
N ASP A 354 -41.94 5.60 -18.20
CA ASP A 354 -40.92 4.74 -18.81
C ASP A 354 -39.69 4.53 -17.92
N VAL A 355 -39.69 5.10 -16.70
CA VAL A 355 -38.58 5.02 -15.75
C VAL A 355 -38.71 3.78 -14.86
N GLY A 356 -37.62 3.05 -14.71
CA GLY A 356 -37.47 1.93 -13.78
C GLY A 356 -36.55 2.21 -12.60
N ILE A 357 -36.32 1.19 -11.77
CA ILE A 357 -35.34 1.23 -10.66
C ILE A 357 -34.36 0.08 -10.81
N ALA A 358 -33.06 0.38 -10.77
CA ALA A 358 -32.00 -0.61 -10.67
C ALA A 358 -31.44 -0.64 -9.25
N PHE A 359 -31.26 -1.84 -8.70
CA PHE A 359 -30.77 -2.03 -7.33
C PHE A 359 -29.91 -3.29 -7.26
N PHE A 360 -28.96 -3.33 -6.33
CA PHE A 360 -28.17 -4.54 -6.14
C PHE A 360 -29.02 -5.66 -5.54
N ALA A 361 -28.97 -6.86 -6.11
CA ALA A 361 -29.36 -8.08 -5.44
C ALA A 361 -28.11 -8.59 -4.68
N TYR A 362 -27.91 -8.05 -3.48
CA TYR A 362 -26.68 -8.12 -2.70
C TYR A 362 -26.96 -8.67 -1.30
N PHE A 363 -26.03 -9.47 -0.77
CA PHE A 363 -26.03 -9.98 0.60
C PHE A 363 -27.45 -10.41 1.11
N ARG A 364 -27.99 -9.83 2.19
CA ARG A 364 -29.30 -10.22 2.79
C ARG A 364 -30.52 -10.07 1.87
N TYR A 365 -30.38 -9.37 0.74
CA TYR A 365 -31.45 -9.09 -0.24
C TYR A 365 -31.09 -9.59 -1.65
N MET A 366 -30.25 -10.62 -1.75
CA MET A 366 -29.88 -11.23 -3.04
C MET A 366 -30.98 -12.12 -3.66
N ARG A 367 -31.79 -12.77 -2.81
CA ARG A 367 -32.75 -13.80 -3.24
C ARG A 367 -34.01 -13.15 -3.83
N PRO A 368 -34.66 -13.75 -4.83
CA PRO A 368 -35.93 -13.23 -5.34
C PRO A 368 -37.03 -13.18 -4.26
N PRO A 369 -37.94 -12.19 -4.31
CA PRO A 369 -39.00 -12.04 -3.31
C PRO A 369 -39.99 -13.21 -3.36
N VAL A 370 -40.43 -13.67 -2.18
CA VAL A 370 -41.34 -14.83 -2.06
C VAL A 370 -42.81 -14.44 -1.91
N SER A 371 -43.09 -13.22 -1.44
CA SER A 371 -44.45 -12.73 -1.17
C SER A 371 -44.84 -11.55 -2.05
N GLU A 372 -43.93 -10.62 -2.26
CA GLU A 372 -44.11 -9.43 -3.09
C GLU A 372 -43.93 -9.77 -4.57
N ILE A 373 -44.74 -9.13 -5.41
CA ILE A 373 -44.66 -9.26 -6.87
C ILE A 373 -43.87 -8.05 -7.36
N PRO A 374 -42.64 -8.22 -7.88
CA PRO A 374 -41.85 -7.11 -8.36
C PRO A 374 -42.50 -6.47 -9.59
N SER A 375 -42.45 -5.14 -9.68
CA SER A 375 -42.78 -4.43 -10.91
C SER A 375 -41.84 -4.84 -12.06
N PRO A 376 -42.33 -5.01 -13.29
CA PRO A 376 -41.48 -5.32 -14.45
C PRO A 376 -40.48 -4.20 -14.80
N LYS A 377 -40.60 -3.02 -14.17
CA LYS A 377 -39.66 -1.90 -14.31
C LYS A 377 -38.50 -1.97 -13.30
N LEU A 378 -38.44 -3.01 -12.47
CA LEU A 378 -37.28 -3.27 -11.61
C LEU A 378 -36.20 -4.01 -12.40
N LEU A 379 -34.95 -3.63 -12.15
CA LEU A 379 -33.75 -4.29 -12.66
C LEU A 379 -32.86 -4.73 -11.48
N PRO A 380 -33.06 -5.93 -10.91
CA PRO A 380 -32.10 -6.52 -9.98
C PRO A 380 -30.74 -6.70 -10.66
N VAL A 381 -29.70 -6.13 -10.06
CA VAL A 381 -28.30 -6.28 -10.47
C VAL A 381 -27.66 -7.33 -9.56
N ILE A 382 -27.49 -8.55 -10.07
CA ILE A 382 -26.95 -9.68 -9.32
C ILE A 382 -25.50 -9.36 -8.92
N ALA A 383 -25.28 -9.09 -7.62
CA ALA A 383 -24.01 -8.64 -7.06
C ALA A 383 -23.62 -9.40 -5.78
N PRO A 384 -23.61 -10.75 -5.75
CA PRO A 384 -23.32 -11.46 -4.52
C PRO A 384 -21.83 -11.39 -4.17
N ILE A 385 -21.53 -10.78 -3.04
CA ILE A 385 -20.18 -10.63 -2.50
C ILE A 385 -19.66 -11.91 -1.79
N THR A 386 -20.57 -12.76 -1.29
CA THR A 386 -20.25 -13.95 -0.48
C THR A 386 -20.12 -15.26 -1.27
N VAL A 387 -20.20 -15.20 -2.59
CA VAL A 387 -20.07 -16.38 -3.46
C VAL A 387 -18.72 -16.35 -4.17
N ASP A 388 -18.27 -17.52 -4.60
CA ASP A 388 -17.03 -17.75 -5.31
C ASP A 388 -16.78 -16.71 -6.40
N ARG A 389 -15.56 -16.19 -6.43
CA ARG A 389 -15.04 -15.25 -7.43
C ARG A 389 -13.79 -15.79 -8.13
N ILE A 390 -13.23 -16.91 -7.70
CA ILE A 390 -12.06 -17.53 -8.34
C ILE A 390 -12.51 -18.27 -9.60
N HIS A 391 -13.51 -19.14 -9.47
CA HIS A 391 -13.94 -19.99 -10.57
C HIS A 391 -14.92 -19.31 -11.50
N SER A 392 -15.11 -19.83 -12.71
CA SER A 392 -16.15 -19.37 -13.64
C SER A 392 -17.52 -19.95 -13.33
N LEU A 393 -18.56 -19.37 -13.93
CA LEU A 393 -19.93 -19.87 -13.91
C LEU A 393 -20.08 -21.32 -14.44
N SER A 394 -19.18 -21.79 -15.31
CA SER A 394 -19.19 -23.17 -15.86
C SER A 394 -18.42 -24.17 -15.03
N ASN A 395 -17.61 -23.73 -14.07
CA ASN A 395 -16.77 -24.62 -13.28
C ASN A 395 -17.63 -25.54 -12.41
N GLY A 396 -17.52 -26.84 -12.63
CA GLY A 396 -18.29 -27.86 -11.92
C GLY A 396 -17.84 -28.11 -10.48
N MET A 397 -16.69 -27.59 -10.05
CA MET A 397 -16.19 -27.72 -8.68
C MET A 397 -16.91 -26.76 -7.72
N SER A 398 -17.32 -25.59 -8.22
CA SER A 398 -17.95 -24.56 -7.40
C SER A 398 -19.47 -24.60 -7.47
N TRP A 399 -20.09 -25.13 -6.42
CA TRP A 399 -21.56 -25.12 -6.32
C TRP A 399 -22.11 -23.69 -6.15
N GLU A 400 -21.34 -22.76 -5.57
CA GLU A 400 -21.72 -21.35 -5.40
C GLU A 400 -21.94 -20.67 -6.76
N ARG A 401 -21.20 -21.08 -7.79
CA ARG A 401 -21.40 -20.62 -9.17
C ARG A 401 -22.67 -21.17 -9.82
N ALA A 402 -23.08 -22.38 -9.47
CA ALA A 402 -24.39 -22.90 -9.86
C ALA A 402 -25.53 -22.15 -9.14
N TYR A 403 -25.34 -21.82 -7.86
CA TYR A 403 -26.29 -21.00 -7.09
C TYR A 403 -26.47 -19.61 -7.69
N LEU A 404 -25.41 -19.01 -8.24
CA LEU A 404 -25.49 -17.73 -8.96
C LEU A 404 -26.42 -17.80 -10.19
N LYS A 405 -26.40 -18.91 -10.93
CA LYS A 405 -27.34 -19.15 -12.05
C LYS A 405 -28.77 -19.32 -11.54
N ASP A 406 -28.95 -20.03 -10.43
CA ASP A 406 -30.27 -20.20 -9.80
C ASP A 406 -30.87 -18.86 -9.31
N LEU A 407 -30.03 -17.95 -8.78
CA LEU A 407 -30.47 -16.60 -8.40
C LEU A 407 -30.99 -15.81 -9.60
N LYS A 408 -30.24 -15.80 -10.70
CA LYS A 408 -30.66 -15.18 -11.97
C LYS A 408 -31.99 -15.75 -12.45
N ASP A 409 -32.07 -17.07 -12.59
CA ASP A 409 -33.29 -17.74 -13.08
C ASP A 409 -34.48 -17.51 -12.14
N GLY A 410 -34.20 -17.42 -10.83
CA GLY A 410 -35.18 -17.10 -9.81
C GLY A 410 -35.81 -15.72 -10.01
N TRP A 411 -35.00 -14.69 -10.28
CA TRP A 411 -35.47 -13.33 -10.54
C TRP A 411 -36.26 -13.24 -11.86
N GLU A 412 -35.78 -13.87 -12.93
CA GLU A 412 -36.51 -13.91 -14.21
C GLU A 412 -37.89 -14.57 -14.08
N LYS A 413 -37.99 -15.64 -13.27
CA LYS A 413 -39.28 -16.29 -12.96
C LYS A 413 -40.25 -15.37 -12.22
N ARG A 414 -39.78 -14.30 -11.57
CA ARG A 414 -40.64 -13.26 -10.97
C ARG A 414 -41.08 -12.19 -11.97
N GLY A 415 -40.61 -12.24 -13.22
CA GLY A 415 -41.10 -11.40 -14.32
C GLY A 415 -40.31 -10.10 -14.52
N VAL A 416 -39.07 -10.04 -14.03
CA VAL A 416 -38.15 -8.90 -14.20
C VAL A 416 -36.91 -9.30 -15.01
N PRO A 417 -36.31 -8.39 -15.80
CA PRO A 417 -34.98 -8.59 -16.35
C PRO A 417 -33.92 -8.62 -15.25
N VAL A 418 -32.71 -9.10 -15.55
CA VAL A 418 -31.57 -9.06 -14.64
C VAL A 418 -30.36 -8.37 -15.29
N ALA A 419 -29.51 -7.79 -14.46
CA ALA A 419 -28.15 -7.36 -14.81
C ALA A 419 -27.15 -8.06 -13.88
N PHE A 420 -25.86 -7.99 -14.19
CA PHE A 420 -24.80 -8.58 -13.35
C PHE A 420 -23.79 -7.53 -12.91
N TYR A 421 -23.32 -7.67 -11.68
CA TYR A 421 -22.15 -6.99 -11.14
C TYR A 421 -21.04 -8.01 -10.92
N THR A 422 -19.91 -7.87 -11.60
CA THR A 422 -18.80 -8.83 -11.52
C THR A 422 -17.55 -8.19 -10.94
N TYR A 423 -17.01 -8.80 -9.89
CA TYR A 423 -15.75 -8.41 -9.26
C TYR A 423 -14.56 -8.99 -10.02
N MET A 424 -13.72 -8.13 -10.59
CA MET A 424 -12.50 -8.39 -11.36
C MET A 424 -11.26 -8.33 -10.46
N TYR A 425 -11.37 -8.92 -9.27
CA TYR A 425 -10.30 -9.11 -8.29
C TYR A 425 -10.78 -10.12 -7.22
N ASN A 426 -9.89 -10.58 -6.36
CA ASN A 426 -10.26 -11.34 -5.16
C ASN A 426 -10.28 -10.40 -3.94
N LEU A 427 -11.38 -10.38 -3.17
CA LEU A 427 -11.47 -9.53 -1.97
C LEU A 427 -10.54 -10.06 -0.87
N ALA A 428 -10.10 -9.16 0.03
CA ALA A 428 -9.22 -9.45 1.16
C ALA A 428 -7.88 -10.08 0.74
N ASP A 429 -7.50 -9.87 -0.52
CA ASP A 429 -6.22 -10.29 -1.08
C ASP A 429 -5.21 -9.14 -0.94
N PRO A 430 -4.05 -9.38 -0.31
CA PRO A 430 -3.00 -8.39 -0.16
C PRO A 430 -2.17 -8.20 -1.44
N GLY A 431 -2.64 -8.67 -2.61
CA GLY A 431 -2.01 -8.44 -3.91
C GLY A 431 -1.21 -9.61 -4.43
N LEU A 432 -1.56 -10.83 -4.03
CA LEU A 432 -0.88 -12.05 -4.47
C LEU A 432 -1.07 -12.29 -5.99
N PRO A 433 -0.17 -13.06 -6.64
CA PRO A 433 -0.34 -13.44 -8.03
C PRO A 433 -1.73 -14.06 -8.31
N PHE A 434 -2.56 -13.33 -9.06
CA PHE A 434 -3.93 -13.75 -9.39
C PHE A 434 -4.29 -13.34 -10.81
N SER A 435 -4.84 -14.27 -11.59
CA SER A 435 -5.30 -14.04 -12.95
C SER A 435 -6.71 -14.63 -13.14
N MET A 436 -7.46 -14.06 -14.08
CA MET A 436 -8.90 -14.30 -14.27
C MET A 436 -9.25 -14.62 -15.74
N ILE A 437 -8.28 -15.03 -16.56
CA ILE A 437 -8.44 -15.19 -18.02
C ILE A 437 -9.49 -16.26 -18.33
N ASN A 438 -9.39 -17.43 -17.69
CA ASN A 438 -10.35 -18.53 -17.86
C ASN A 438 -11.75 -18.07 -17.43
N ARG A 439 -11.85 -17.41 -16.27
CA ARG A 439 -13.12 -16.93 -15.72
C ARG A 439 -13.82 -15.95 -16.65
N ILE A 440 -13.11 -14.91 -17.07
CA ILE A 440 -13.65 -13.86 -17.95
C ILE A 440 -14.09 -14.45 -19.28
N THR A 441 -13.29 -15.33 -19.88
CA THR A 441 -13.61 -15.99 -21.14
C THR A 441 -14.95 -16.72 -21.06
N GLU A 442 -15.13 -17.52 -20.01
CA GLU A 442 -16.32 -18.34 -19.85
C GLU A 442 -17.54 -17.54 -19.44
N GLU A 443 -17.40 -16.59 -18.51
CA GLU A 443 -18.53 -15.77 -18.04
C GLU A 443 -19.04 -14.84 -19.14
N MET A 444 -18.16 -14.20 -19.92
CA MET A 444 -18.57 -13.33 -21.03
C MET A 444 -19.30 -14.11 -22.13
N LYS A 445 -18.82 -15.33 -22.43
CA LYS A 445 -19.52 -16.24 -23.33
C LYS A 445 -20.89 -16.64 -22.80
N TYR A 446 -20.99 -17.00 -21.53
CA TYR A 446 -22.25 -17.35 -20.89
C TYR A 446 -23.25 -16.18 -20.93
N PHE A 447 -22.82 -14.96 -20.58
CA PHE A 447 -23.68 -13.78 -20.64
C PHE A 447 -24.21 -13.53 -22.05
N HIS A 448 -23.36 -13.66 -23.06
CA HIS A 448 -23.78 -13.54 -24.45
C HIS A 448 -24.81 -14.60 -24.86
N GLU A 449 -24.57 -15.88 -24.54
CA GLU A 449 -25.48 -16.99 -24.86
C GLU A 449 -26.85 -16.85 -24.17
N GLU A 450 -26.89 -16.30 -22.96
CA GLU A 450 -28.11 -16.01 -22.20
C GLU A 450 -28.77 -14.66 -22.58
N GLY A 451 -28.19 -13.90 -23.51
CA GLY A 451 -28.70 -12.59 -23.94
C GLY A 451 -28.57 -11.49 -22.89
N ILE A 452 -27.66 -11.64 -21.92
CA ILE A 452 -27.35 -10.67 -20.87
C ILE A 452 -26.30 -9.69 -21.41
N ASN A 453 -26.69 -8.42 -21.55
CA ASN A 453 -25.83 -7.36 -22.07
C ASN A 453 -25.75 -6.11 -21.17
N GLN A 454 -26.30 -6.19 -19.96
CA GLN A 454 -26.20 -5.17 -18.92
C GLN A 454 -25.28 -5.71 -17.82
N LEU A 455 -24.00 -5.37 -17.91
CA LEU A 455 -22.97 -5.79 -16.97
C LEU A 455 -22.36 -4.56 -16.31
N ARG A 456 -21.97 -4.69 -15.05
CA ARG A 456 -21.14 -3.73 -14.34
C ARG A 456 -19.93 -4.48 -13.80
N PHE A 457 -18.75 -3.91 -14.01
CA PHE A 457 -17.50 -4.47 -13.53
C PHE A 457 -16.97 -3.61 -12.39
N GLU A 458 -16.38 -4.26 -11.40
CA GLU A 458 -15.51 -3.61 -10.42
C GLU A 458 -14.13 -4.24 -10.53
N GLY A 459 -13.09 -3.45 -10.72
CA GLY A 459 -11.73 -3.93 -10.88
C GLY A 459 -10.75 -3.14 -10.02
N LEU A 460 -9.60 -3.75 -9.77
CA LEU A 460 -8.45 -3.09 -9.16
C LEU A 460 -7.33 -3.00 -10.20
N PRO A 461 -6.73 -1.83 -10.42
CA PRO A 461 -5.67 -1.60 -11.41
C PRO A 461 -4.32 -2.15 -10.90
N SER A 462 -4.25 -3.46 -10.67
CA SER A 462 -3.02 -4.21 -10.41
C SER A 462 -2.48 -4.76 -11.73
N TRP A 463 -1.84 -3.90 -12.53
CA TRP A 463 -1.56 -4.18 -13.94
C TRP A 463 -0.57 -5.31 -14.18
N ALA A 464 0.23 -5.70 -13.18
CA ALA A 464 1.18 -6.80 -13.29
C ALA A 464 0.48 -8.14 -13.61
N TYR A 465 -0.47 -8.57 -12.78
CA TYR A 465 -1.18 -9.84 -12.96
C TYR A 465 -2.62 -9.68 -13.47
N HIS A 466 -3.29 -8.55 -13.24
CA HIS A 466 -4.65 -8.34 -13.77
C HIS A 466 -4.65 -7.85 -15.22
N GLY A 467 -3.54 -7.32 -15.74
CA GLY A 467 -3.46 -6.68 -17.06
C GLY A 467 -4.06 -7.49 -18.22
N PRO A 468 -3.63 -8.75 -18.45
CA PRO A 468 -4.19 -9.58 -19.53
C PRO A 468 -5.69 -9.84 -19.38
N SER A 469 -6.13 -10.07 -18.14
CA SER A 469 -7.54 -10.31 -17.80
C SER A 469 -8.41 -9.08 -18.06
N LEU A 470 -7.96 -7.90 -17.62
CA LEU A 470 -8.65 -6.62 -17.83
C LEU A 470 -8.75 -6.27 -19.31
N TYR A 471 -7.67 -6.46 -20.07
CA TYR A 471 -7.67 -6.27 -21.52
C TYR A 471 -8.67 -7.21 -22.20
N LEU A 472 -8.64 -8.50 -21.87
CA LEU A 472 -9.55 -9.49 -22.44
C LEU A 472 -11.01 -9.18 -22.11
N MET A 473 -11.32 -8.78 -20.88
CA MET A 473 -12.67 -8.35 -20.47
C MET A 473 -13.16 -7.17 -21.32
N ALA A 474 -12.32 -6.16 -21.55
CA ALA A 474 -12.70 -5.01 -22.36
C ALA A 474 -12.98 -5.42 -23.82
N LYS A 475 -12.12 -6.26 -24.40
CA LYS A 475 -12.29 -6.76 -25.78
C LYS A 475 -13.53 -7.63 -25.94
N LEU A 476 -13.80 -8.54 -25.00
CA LEU A 476 -15.00 -9.39 -25.02
C LEU A 476 -16.29 -8.62 -24.73
N SER A 477 -16.23 -7.57 -23.91
CA SER A 477 -17.37 -6.68 -23.67
C SER A 477 -17.79 -5.93 -24.94
N TRP A 478 -16.81 -5.62 -25.80
CA TRP A 478 -17.09 -5.07 -27.12
C TRP A 478 -17.54 -6.14 -28.12
N ASN A 479 -16.80 -7.24 -28.24
CA ASN A 479 -17.12 -8.34 -29.15
C ASN A 479 -17.01 -9.70 -28.42
N PRO A 480 -18.14 -10.30 -28.01
CA PRO A 480 -18.15 -11.57 -27.27
C PRO A 480 -17.79 -12.79 -28.12
N GLU A 481 -17.71 -12.65 -29.45
CA GLU A 481 -17.37 -13.73 -30.39
C GLU A 481 -15.88 -13.73 -30.78
N LEU A 482 -15.02 -12.95 -30.11
CA LEU A 482 -13.59 -12.92 -30.40
C LEU A 482 -12.92 -14.29 -30.20
N ASP A 483 -11.94 -14.58 -31.05
CA ASP A 483 -11.01 -15.69 -30.81
C ASP A 483 -10.08 -15.32 -29.65
N VAL A 484 -10.33 -15.91 -28.48
CA VAL A 484 -9.60 -15.64 -27.25
C VAL A 484 -8.13 -16.05 -27.36
N GLN A 485 -7.84 -17.21 -27.97
CA GLN A 485 -6.47 -17.68 -28.15
C GLN A 485 -5.70 -16.67 -29.01
N ALA A 486 -6.26 -16.27 -30.15
CA ALA A 486 -5.63 -15.28 -31.03
C ALA A 486 -5.47 -13.91 -30.35
N THR A 487 -6.47 -13.48 -29.57
CA THR A 487 -6.45 -12.19 -28.85
C THR A 487 -5.35 -12.15 -27.80
N LEU A 488 -5.20 -13.22 -27.02
CA LEU A 488 -4.12 -13.34 -26.04
C LEU A 488 -2.76 -13.51 -26.73
N SER A 489 -2.65 -14.28 -27.82
CA SER A 489 -1.39 -14.41 -28.55
C SER A 489 -0.92 -13.05 -29.09
N ASP A 490 -1.83 -12.20 -29.58
CA ASP A 490 -1.51 -10.82 -29.97
C ASP A 490 -1.06 -9.98 -28.76
N TYR A 491 -1.74 -10.10 -27.61
CA TYR A 491 -1.35 -9.44 -26.37
C TYR A 491 0.07 -9.84 -25.94
N PHE A 492 0.34 -11.12 -25.73
CA PHE A 492 1.62 -11.57 -25.19
C PHE A 492 2.77 -11.30 -26.16
N SER A 493 2.57 -11.53 -27.46
CA SER A 493 3.59 -11.26 -28.49
C SER A 493 3.98 -9.78 -28.57
N LYS A 494 3.02 -8.86 -28.49
CA LYS A 494 3.29 -7.42 -28.60
C LYS A 494 3.64 -6.76 -27.28
N TYR A 495 3.06 -7.23 -26.18
CA TYR A 495 3.33 -6.68 -24.86
C TYR A 495 4.67 -7.15 -24.32
N TYR A 496 5.00 -8.44 -24.41
CA TYR A 496 6.26 -8.97 -23.88
C TYR A 496 7.35 -9.19 -24.93
N GLY A 497 7.01 -9.12 -26.23
CA GLY A 497 8.01 -9.17 -27.30
C GLY A 497 8.81 -10.48 -27.27
N PRO A 498 10.15 -10.44 -27.24
CA PRO A 498 10.98 -11.64 -27.12
C PRO A 498 10.68 -12.53 -25.91
N ALA A 499 10.03 -12.01 -24.87
CA ALA A 499 9.66 -12.73 -23.67
C ALA A 499 8.22 -13.33 -23.72
N ALA A 500 7.54 -13.28 -24.88
CA ALA A 500 6.14 -13.68 -25.00
C ALA A 500 5.85 -15.12 -24.59
N GLU A 501 6.61 -16.10 -25.09
CA GLU A 501 6.40 -17.52 -24.78
C GLU A 501 6.58 -17.84 -23.27
N PRO A 502 7.69 -17.45 -22.61
CA PRO A 502 7.80 -17.68 -21.16
C PRO A 502 6.74 -16.95 -20.35
N MET A 503 6.34 -15.73 -20.73
CA MET A 503 5.24 -15.03 -20.07
C MET A 503 3.87 -15.68 -20.32
N TRP A 504 3.64 -16.23 -21.51
CA TRP A 504 2.45 -17.04 -21.80
C TRP A 504 2.38 -18.25 -20.86
N ASN A 505 3.48 -18.98 -20.75
CA ASN A 505 3.57 -20.15 -19.88
C ASN A 505 3.43 -19.78 -18.40
N HIS A 506 3.95 -18.62 -17.98
CA HIS A 506 3.80 -18.09 -16.64
C HIS A 506 2.33 -17.87 -16.25
N PHE A 507 1.56 -17.18 -17.11
CA PHE A 507 0.13 -16.98 -16.86
C PHE A 507 -0.68 -18.26 -17.02
N ARG A 508 -0.31 -19.14 -17.95
CA ARG A 508 -0.98 -20.43 -18.12
C ARG A 508 -0.87 -21.31 -16.86
N GLU A 509 0.30 -21.37 -16.24
CA GLU A 509 0.51 -22.08 -14.97
C GLU A 509 -0.38 -21.51 -13.85
N LEU A 510 -0.48 -20.18 -13.77
CA LEU A 510 -1.33 -19.51 -12.79
C LEU A 510 -2.82 -19.85 -13.01
N GLU A 511 -3.29 -19.74 -14.26
CA GLU A 511 -4.65 -20.11 -14.65
C GLU A 511 -4.96 -21.59 -14.38
N ASP A 512 -4.00 -22.49 -14.59
CA ASP A 512 -4.13 -23.91 -14.27
C ASP A 512 -4.24 -24.12 -12.76
N ALA A 513 -3.41 -23.46 -11.95
CA ALA A 513 -3.46 -23.58 -10.49
C ALA A 513 -4.83 -23.15 -9.94
N PHE A 514 -5.38 -22.02 -10.40
CA PHE A 514 -6.70 -21.55 -9.98
C PHE A 514 -7.84 -22.41 -10.55
N ALA A 515 -7.75 -22.90 -11.79
CA ALA A 515 -8.81 -23.71 -12.39
C ALA A 515 -9.01 -25.08 -11.71
N HIS A 516 -7.99 -25.58 -10.99
CA HIS A 516 -8.01 -26.86 -10.27
C HIS A 516 -8.11 -26.71 -8.74
N ALA A 517 -8.22 -25.48 -8.24
CA ALA A 517 -8.39 -25.19 -6.83
C ALA A 517 -9.80 -25.61 -6.36
N ASP A 518 -9.92 -26.33 -5.24
CA ASP A 518 -11.22 -26.54 -4.57
C ASP A 518 -11.37 -25.52 -3.41
N TYR A 519 -11.09 -24.25 -3.73
CA TYR A 519 -11.08 -23.14 -2.78
C TYR A 519 -11.90 -21.97 -3.33
N TYR A 520 -12.40 -21.13 -2.43
CA TYR A 520 -13.45 -20.16 -2.75
C TYR A 520 -12.99 -18.74 -2.38
N THR A 521 -13.85 -17.76 -2.63
CA THR A 521 -13.46 -16.36 -2.54
C THR A 521 -13.12 -15.86 -1.14
N GLY A 522 -12.38 -14.74 -1.08
CA GLY A 522 -12.21 -13.90 0.11
C GLY A 522 -11.10 -14.38 1.04
N ASN A 523 -10.67 -15.64 0.92
CA ASN A 523 -9.78 -16.25 1.89
C ASN A 523 -8.33 -16.26 1.43
N VAL A 524 -7.54 -15.26 1.87
CA VAL A 524 -6.09 -15.20 1.63
C VAL A 524 -5.36 -16.44 2.17
N HIS A 525 -5.88 -17.13 3.19
CA HIS A 525 -5.24 -18.33 3.75
C HIS A 525 -5.27 -19.52 2.79
N ASP A 526 -6.18 -19.53 1.81
CA ASP A 526 -6.28 -20.60 0.82
C ASP A 526 -5.23 -20.47 -0.29
N PHE A 527 -4.64 -19.28 -0.46
CA PHE A 527 -3.67 -19.04 -1.53
C PHE A 527 -2.42 -19.90 -1.41
N ALA A 528 -1.96 -20.27 -0.20
CA ALA A 528 -0.82 -21.19 -0.05
C ALA A 528 -1.11 -22.61 -0.59
N ARG A 529 -2.39 -22.95 -0.79
CA ARG A 529 -2.82 -24.23 -1.38
C ARG A 529 -3.03 -24.14 -2.89
N ILE A 530 -3.16 -22.93 -3.42
CA ILE A 530 -3.25 -22.66 -4.85
C ILE A 530 -1.85 -22.37 -5.39
N LEU A 531 -1.21 -21.32 -4.86
CA LEU A 531 0.17 -20.94 -5.09
C LEU A 531 1.12 -21.79 -4.24
N THR A 532 1.10 -23.10 -4.47
CA THR A 532 1.99 -24.05 -3.80
C THR A 532 3.46 -23.74 -4.10
N ALA A 533 4.38 -24.32 -3.32
CA ALA A 533 5.82 -24.17 -3.56
C ALA A 533 6.23 -24.58 -5.00
N ASP A 534 5.59 -25.61 -5.58
CA ASP A 534 5.87 -26.07 -6.94
C ASP A 534 5.35 -25.08 -8.00
N VAL A 535 4.16 -24.50 -7.79
CA VAL A 535 3.61 -23.44 -8.64
C VAL A 535 4.50 -22.21 -8.58
N MET A 536 4.84 -21.74 -7.37
CA MET A 536 5.72 -20.58 -7.18
C MET A 536 7.11 -20.78 -7.79
N ALA A 537 7.68 -21.99 -7.72
CA ALA A 537 8.93 -22.31 -8.39
C ALA A 537 8.80 -22.25 -9.92
N THR A 538 7.69 -22.74 -10.48
CA THR A 538 7.42 -22.67 -11.92
C THR A 538 7.22 -21.22 -12.39
N LEU A 539 6.52 -20.40 -11.59
CA LEU A 539 6.36 -18.97 -11.85
C LEU A 539 7.71 -18.24 -11.83
N GLU A 540 8.59 -18.55 -10.87
CA GLU A 540 9.96 -18.03 -10.81
C GLU A 540 10.76 -18.44 -12.05
N ASP A 541 10.75 -19.72 -12.42
CA ASP A 541 11.50 -20.25 -13.56
C ASP A 541 11.06 -19.63 -14.90
N THR A 542 9.75 -19.53 -15.13
CA THR A 542 9.20 -18.92 -16.35
C THR A 542 9.51 -17.42 -16.41
N LEU A 543 9.45 -16.72 -15.27
CA LEU A 543 9.74 -15.29 -15.22
C LEU A 543 11.23 -14.99 -15.38
N SER A 544 12.12 -15.80 -14.80
CA SER A 544 13.56 -15.69 -15.05
C SER A 544 13.93 -15.95 -16.52
N GLN A 545 13.23 -16.88 -17.18
CA GLN A 545 13.38 -17.08 -18.63
C GLN A 545 12.95 -15.83 -19.40
N ALA A 546 11.80 -15.24 -19.06
CA ALA A 546 11.32 -14.00 -19.66
C ALA A 546 12.33 -12.85 -19.49
N GLU A 547 12.89 -12.66 -18.30
CA GLU A 547 13.93 -11.65 -18.02
C GLU A 547 15.19 -11.87 -18.87
N SER A 548 15.59 -13.13 -19.08
CA SER A 548 16.77 -13.45 -19.90
C SER A 548 16.60 -13.16 -21.39
N LEU A 549 15.35 -13.16 -21.89
CA LEU A 549 15.02 -12.89 -23.28
C LEU A 549 14.67 -11.42 -23.53
N ALA A 550 14.17 -10.71 -22.51
CA ALA A 550 13.83 -9.30 -22.61
C ALA A 550 15.11 -8.45 -22.78
N PRO A 551 15.22 -7.64 -23.86
CA PRO A 551 16.39 -6.78 -24.03
C PRO A 551 16.51 -5.76 -22.89
N ALA A 552 17.70 -5.65 -22.29
CA ALA A 552 17.97 -4.65 -21.26
C ALA A 552 17.67 -3.22 -21.75
N ASN A 553 17.14 -2.37 -20.88
CA ASN A 553 16.71 -1.00 -21.18
C ASN A 553 15.63 -0.90 -22.28
N SER A 554 14.80 -1.93 -22.45
CA SER A 554 13.62 -1.89 -23.32
C SER A 554 12.34 -1.89 -22.49
N LYS A 555 11.23 -1.41 -23.09
CA LYS A 555 9.89 -1.53 -22.51
C LYS A 555 9.51 -2.97 -22.16
N TYR A 556 10.03 -3.97 -22.88
CA TYR A 556 9.78 -5.37 -22.58
C TYR A 556 10.40 -5.79 -21.25
N ALA A 557 11.62 -5.34 -20.96
CA ALA A 557 12.26 -5.61 -19.67
C ALA A 557 11.53 -4.91 -18.52
N GLU A 558 11.00 -3.71 -18.75
CA GLU A 558 10.19 -2.98 -17.76
C GLU A 558 8.85 -3.68 -17.49
N ARG A 559 8.14 -4.12 -18.52
CA ARG A 559 6.90 -4.90 -18.40
C ARG A 559 7.11 -6.22 -17.66
N VAL A 560 8.19 -6.96 -17.96
CA VAL A 560 8.56 -8.17 -17.21
C VAL A 560 8.92 -7.85 -15.76
N LYS A 561 9.61 -6.72 -15.52
CA LYS A 561 9.95 -6.26 -14.16
C LYS A 561 8.71 -5.98 -13.31
N MET A 562 7.62 -5.49 -13.89
CA MET A 562 6.35 -5.33 -13.17
C MET A 562 5.85 -6.67 -12.61
N ASN A 563 5.83 -7.73 -13.43
CA ASN A 563 5.50 -9.09 -12.98
C ASN A 563 6.50 -9.60 -11.93
N ARG A 564 7.79 -9.28 -12.06
CA ARG A 564 8.84 -9.63 -11.08
C ARG A 564 8.58 -9.01 -9.71
N THR A 565 8.28 -7.72 -9.66
CA THR A 565 7.94 -7.01 -8.43
C THR A 565 6.74 -7.68 -7.74
N ALA A 566 5.68 -7.99 -8.48
CA ALA A 566 4.51 -8.63 -7.91
C ALA A 566 4.75 -10.09 -7.48
N LEU A 567 5.59 -10.86 -8.18
CA LEU A 567 5.98 -12.20 -7.75
C LEU A 567 6.82 -12.16 -6.46
N GLU A 568 7.74 -11.20 -6.36
CA GLU A 568 8.61 -11.05 -5.18
C GLU A 568 7.80 -10.68 -3.94
N PHE A 569 6.79 -9.82 -4.08
CA PHE A 569 5.80 -9.59 -3.03
C PHE A 569 5.15 -10.89 -2.57
N GLY A 570 4.65 -11.71 -3.51
CA GLY A 570 4.06 -13.02 -3.19
C GLY A 570 5.03 -13.95 -2.45
N LYS A 571 6.32 -13.95 -2.83
CA LYS A 571 7.37 -14.74 -2.14
C LYS A 571 7.60 -14.26 -0.71
N LEU A 572 7.74 -12.95 -0.49
CA LEU A 572 7.90 -12.36 0.85
C LEU A 572 6.67 -12.64 1.73
N PHE A 573 5.46 -12.56 1.17
CA PHE A 573 4.23 -12.91 1.88
C PHE A 573 4.25 -14.37 2.35
N PHE A 574 4.63 -15.32 1.48
CA PHE A 574 4.70 -16.73 1.87
C PHE A 574 5.88 -17.02 2.80
N GLU A 575 7.00 -16.31 2.69
CA GLU A 575 8.10 -16.39 3.67
C GLU A 575 7.65 -15.94 5.06
N MET A 576 6.99 -14.77 5.13
CA MET A 576 6.37 -14.24 6.35
C MET A 576 5.45 -15.28 6.97
N ARG A 577 4.48 -15.79 6.19
CA ARG A 577 3.51 -16.78 6.67
C ARG A 577 4.18 -18.07 7.15
N ASN A 578 5.11 -18.62 6.38
CA ASN A 578 5.79 -19.86 6.73
C ASN A 578 6.62 -19.72 8.01
N ALA A 579 7.33 -18.60 8.18
CA ALA A 579 8.08 -18.31 9.40
C ALA A 579 7.13 -18.14 10.61
N TYR A 580 5.99 -17.47 10.41
CA TYR A 580 4.96 -17.30 11.42
C TYR A 580 4.38 -18.64 11.92
N GLU A 581 4.03 -19.54 11.00
CA GLU A 581 3.54 -20.89 11.32
C GLU A 581 4.61 -21.77 12.02
N GLN A 582 5.89 -21.45 11.84
CA GLN A 582 7.03 -22.12 12.49
C GLN A 582 7.47 -21.49 13.82
N PHE A 583 6.76 -20.47 14.29
CA PHE A 583 7.11 -19.66 15.48
C PHE A 583 8.44 -18.91 15.36
N ASP A 584 8.92 -18.67 14.13
CA ASP A 584 10.07 -17.80 13.85
C ASP A 584 9.59 -16.37 13.61
N PHE A 585 9.17 -15.71 14.68
CA PHE A 585 8.52 -14.39 14.59
C PHE A 585 9.49 -13.26 14.26
N VAL A 586 10.80 -13.46 14.37
CA VAL A 586 11.80 -12.48 13.94
C VAL A 586 11.87 -12.45 12.42
N THR A 587 12.03 -13.63 11.78
CA THR A 587 12.00 -13.72 10.32
C THR A 587 10.63 -13.34 9.76
N ALA A 588 9.54 -13.76 10.42
CA ALA A 588 8.19 -13.37 9.99
C ALA A 588 8.01 -11.84 9.96
N LYS A 589 8.46 -11.13 11.01
CA LYS A 589 8.38 -9.67 11.09
C LYS A 589 9.24 -8.99 10.03
N GLN A 590 10.46 -9.50 9.79
CA GLN A 590 11.34 -8.96 8.74
C GLN A 590 10.69 -9.10 7.35
N ALA A 591 10.20 -10.29 7.01
CA ALA A 591 9.55 -10.52 5.72
C ALA A 591 8.26 -9.70 5.55
N PHE A 592 7.50 -9.48 6.62
CA PHE A 592 6.35 -8.56 6.62
C PHE A 592 6.78 -7.12 6.30
N ASP A 593 7.82 -6.59 6.94
CA ASP A 593 8.30 -5.23 6.71
C ASP A 593 8.82 -5.05 5.28
N GLU A 594 9.55 -6.05 4.76
CA GLU A 594 10.02 -6.07 3.38
C GLU A 594 8.86 -6.15 2.37
N ALA A 595 7.84 -6.99 2.64
CA ALA A 595 6.65 -7.09 1.81
C ALA A 595 5.87 -5.77 1.76
N ASN A 596 5.72 -5.10 2.90
CA ASN A 596 5.02 -3.82 2.99
C ASN A 596 5.75 -2.72 2.22
N ALA A 597 7.06 -2.59 2.41
CA ALA A 597 7.89 -1.63 1.69
C ALA A 597 7.86 -1.86 0.16
N LEU A 598 7.83 -3.13 -0.28
CA LEU A 598 7.71 -3.47 -1.69
C LEU A 598 6.33 -3.12 -2.26
N LEU A 599 5.27 -3.33 -1.48
CA LEU A 599 3.91 -2.99 -1.87
C LEU A 599 3.74 -1.48 -2.03
N ASP A 600 4.28 -0.68 -1.10
CA ASP A 600 4.31 0.77 -1.20
C ASP A 600 5.01 1.22 -2.49
N ALA A 601 6.18 0.66 -2.79
CA ALA A 601 6.89 0.96 -4.03
C ALA A 601 6.12 0.52 -5.29
N ALA A 602 5.43 -0.62 -5.24
CA ALA A 602 4.62 -1.14 -6.34
C ALA A 602 3.36 -0.27 -6.60
N ALA A 603 2.77 0.28 -5.54
CA ALA A 603 1.62 1.16 -5.60
C ALA A 603 1.95 2.55 -6.19
N LEU A 604 3.20 2.99 -6.09
CA LEU A 604 3.68 4.28 -6.64
C LEU A 604 4.11 4.22 -8.11
N HIS A 605 4.12 3.03 -8.72
CA HIS A 605 4.46 2.89 -10.13
C HIS A 605 3.30 3.33 -11.03
N SER A 606 3.59 3.87 -12.23
CA SER A 606 2.57 4.11 -13.27
C SER A 606 2.93 3.33 -14.54
N PRO A 607 2.06 2.40 -15.00
CA PRO A 607 0.80 2.01 -14.39
C PRO A 607 1.01 1.22 -13.09
N VAL A 608 0.05 1.30 -12.17
CA VAL A 608 0.14 0.66 -10.85
C VAL A 608 0.43 -0.84 -10.96
N ILE A 609 1.48 -1.32 -10.26
CA ILE A 609 1.87 -2.74 -10.32
C ILE A 609 0.92 -3.58 -9.46
N ILE A 610 0.74 -3.16 -8.20
CA ILE A 610 -0.19 -3.74 -7.22
C ILE A 610 -1.05 -2.60 -6.65
N HIS A 611 -2.37 -2.78 -6.65
CA HIS A 611 -3.31 -1.76 -6.18
C HIS A 611 -3.09 -1.40 -4.69
N PRO A 612 -3.16 -0.12 -4.29
CA PRO A 612 -2.94 0.34 -2.91
C PRO A 612 -3.82 -0.33 -1.83
N TRP A 613 -5.06 -0.73 -2.15
CA TRP A 613 -5.90 -1.48 -1.19
C TRP A 613 -5.28 -2.80 -0.73
N ALA A 614 -4.40 -3.38 -1.55
CA ALA A 614 -3.67 -4.58 -1.20
C ALA A 614 -2.84 -4.38 0.09
N GLY A 615 -2.22 -3.21 0.25
CA GLY A 615 -1.50 -2.83 1.48
C GLY A 615 -2.43 -2.69 2.67
N GLY A 616 -3.63 -2.13 2.45
CA GLY A 616 -4.67 -2.07 3.46
C GLY A 616 -5.09 -3.45 3.97
N TYR A 617 -5.19 -4.46 3.11
CA TYR A 617 -5.49 -5.84 3.51
C TYR A 617 -4.31 -6.52 4.21
N LEU A 618 -3.09 -6.31 3.72
CA LEU A 618 -1.88 -6.79 4.39
C LEU A 618 -1.82 -6.27 5.83
N ASP A 619 -2.02 -4.95 6.01
CA ASP A 619 -2.02 -4.32 7.32
C ASP A 619 -3.18 -4.81 8.20
N THR A 620 -4.40 -4.87 7.65
CA THR A 620 -5.60 -5.26 8.41
C THR A 620 -5.47 -6.66 9.00
N PHE A 621 -5.02 -7.64 8.20
CA PHE A 621 -5.01 -9.04 8.62
C PHE A 621 -3.68 -9.50 9.23
N TRP A 622 -2.55 -8.86 8.93
CA TRP A 622 -1.24 -9.40 9.28
C TRP A 622 -0.39 -8.49 10.18
N LYS A 623 -0.60 -7.17 10.19
CA LYS A 623 0.25 -6.25 10.97
C LYS A 623 0.28 -6.56 12.46
N ASN A 624 -0.87 -6.54 13.13
CA ASN A 624 -0.94 -6.80 14.57
C ASN A 624 -0.46 -8.22 14.93
N PRO A 625 -0.85 -9.28 14.19
CA PRO A 625 -0.27 -10.61 14.40
C PRO A 625 1.26 -10.63 14.33
N MET A 626 1.86 -9.97 13.33
CA MET A 626 3.33 -9.96 13.16
C MET A 626 4.04 -9.12 14.24
N GLU A 627 3.57 -7.90 14.48
CA GLU A 627 4.15 -6.99 15.47
C GLU A 627 4.07 -7.59 16.88
N GLN A 628 2.90 -8.07 17.29
CA GLN A 628 2.75 -8.63 18.63
C GLN A 628 3.50 -9.95 18.79
N ALA A 629 3.52 -10.83 17.79
CA ALA A 629 4.27 -12.09 17.89
C ALA A 629 5.77 -11.83 18.08
N TYR A 630 6.33 -10.86 17.33
CA TYR A 630 7.72 -10.42 17.48
C TYR A 630 7.99 -9.88 18.90
N GLU A 631 7.15 -8.99 19.42
CA GLU A 631 7.28 -8.44 20.77
C GLU A 631 7.37 -9.53 21.85
N ARG A 632 6.70 -10.68 21.66
CA ARG A 632 6.67 -11.77 22.65
C ARG A 632 7.94 -12.62 22.68
N VAL A 633 8.81 -12.46 21.69
CA VAL A 633 10.10 -13.17 21.60
C VAL A 633 11.30 -12.22 21.58
N ALA A 634 11.06 -10.92 21.48
CA ALA A 634 12.07 -9.87 21.55
C ALA A 634 12.24 -9.28 22.97
N ASP A 635 13.26 -8.45 23.16
CA ASP A 635 13.46 -7.62 24.37
C ASP A 635 13.42 -8.37 25.71
N GLY A 636 13.90 -9.62 25.71
CA GLY A 636 13.96 -10.47 26.90
C GLY A 636 12.66 -11.23 27.22
N ASN A 637 11.61 -11.03 26.42
CA ASN A 637 10.43 -11.88 26.45
C ASN A 637 10.77 -13.26 25.87
N LYS A 638 10.10 -14.30 26.38
CA LYS A 638 10.41 -15.68 26.01
C LYS A 638 9.14 -16.48 25.79
N MET A 639 9.03 -17.08 24.60
CA MET A 639 8.12 -18.20 24.38
C MET A 639 8.59 -19.40 25.20
N ILE A 640 7.71 -19.93 26.05
CA ILE A 640 8.03 -21.02 26.98
C ILE A 640 7.46 -22.36 26.53
N ALA A 641 6.36 -22.36 25.75
CA ALA A 641 5.81 -23.55 25.13
C ALA A 641 4.92 -23.20 23.93
N ALA A 642 5.21 -23.75 22.75
CA ALA A 642 4.32 -23.69 21.60
C ALA A 642 3.15 -24.66 21.77
N LEU A 643 1.94 -24.26 21.37
CA LEU A 643 0.80 -25.17 21.28
C LEU A 643 0.80 -25.86 19.90
N PRO A 644 0.40 -27.14 19.82
CA PRO A 644 0.39 -27.87 18.56
C PRO A 644 -0.62 -27.28 17.57
N ASP A 645 -0.42 -27.49 16.27
CA ASP A 645 -1.41 -27.11 15.25
C ASP A 645 -2.70 -27.94 15.33
N GLU A 646 -2.59 -29.25 15.63
CA GLU A 646 -3.74 -30.14 15.64
C GLU A 646 -4.32 -30.28 17.06
N TRP A 647 -5.56 -29.81 17.25
CA TRP A 647 -6.29 -29.87 18.52
C TRP A 647 -7.44 -30.87 18.42
N LEU A 648 -7.86 -31.41 19.56
CA LEU A 648 -9.12 -32.15 19.64
C LEU A 648 -10.27 -31.14 19.57
N ALA A 649 -11.28 -31.41 18.75
CA ALA A 649 -12.41 -30.53 18.53
C ALA A 649 -13.77 -31.25 18.65
N MET A 650 -14.80 -30.53 19.08
CA MET A 650 -16.19 -30.99 19.10
C MET A 650 -17.13 -29.90 18.61
N LEU A 651 -17.91 -30.24 17.58
CA LEU A 651 -18.96 -29.36 17.03
C LEU A 651 -20.18 -29.40 17.96
N VAL A 652 -20.66 -28.23 18.34
CA VAL A 652 -21.85 -28.05 19.18
C VAL A 652 -22.80 -27.03 18.51
N PRO A 653 -23.61 -27.47 17.52
CA PRO A 653 -24.51 -26.57 16.79
C PRO A 653 -25.51 -25.84 17.70
N GLY A 654 -25.87 -26.45 18.84
CA GLY A 654 -26.82 -25.88 19.80
C GLY A 654 -26.24 -24.83 20.75
N GLY A 655 -24.93 -24.56 20.71
CA GLY A 655 -24.27 -23.56 21.55
C GLY A 655 -24.36 -23.82 23.07
N ASN A 656 -24.52 -25.08 23.48
CA ASN A 656 -24.73 -25.48 24.87
C ASN A 656 -23.56 -26.30 25.44
N GLY A 657 -22.35 -26.18 24.87
CA GLY A 657 -21.22 -27.01 25.30
C GLY A 657 -20.76 -26.75 26.73
N ALA A 658 -20.98 -25.52 27.23
CA ALA A 658 -20.72 -25.18 28.63
C ALA A 658 -21.61 -25.99 29.60
N ASP A 659 -22.90 -26.18 29.25
CA ASP A 659 -23.86 -26.97 30.04
C ASP A 659 -23.54 -28.47 29.99
N LEU A 660 -22.95 -28.94 28.89
CA LEU A 660 -22.44 -30.30 28.74
C LEU A 660 -21.14 -30.53 29.55
N GLY A 661 -20.52 -29.46 30.06
CA GLY A 661 -19.30 -29.53 30.85
C GLY A 661 -18.05 -29.85 30.05
N LEU A 662 -18.00 -29.48 28.76
CA LEU A 662 -16.87 -29.76 27.86
C LEU A 662 -15.55 -29.08 28.30
N TRP A 663 -15.63 -28.03 29.10
CA TRP A 663 -14.49 -27.32 29.71
C TRP A 663 -13.76 -28.10 30.83
N LYS A 664 -14.34 -29.19 31.34
CA LYS A 664 -13.78 -29.92 32.48
C LYS A 664 -12.54 -30.75 32.08
N PRO A 665 -11.45 -30.74 32.86
CA PRO A 665 -10.27 -31.55 32.57
C PRO A 665 -10.55 -33.06 32.48
N GLU A 666 -11.60 -33.55 33.16
CA GLU A 666 -11.98 -34.96 33.18
C GLU A 666 -12.95 -35.35 32.06
N ALA A 667 -13.36 -34.40 31.19
CA ALA A 667 -14.27 -34.67 30.08
C ALA A 667 -13.65 -35.72 29.13
N GLY A 668 -14.45 -36.71 28.72
CA GLY A 668 -14.01 -37.75 27.80
C GLY A 668 -13.89 -37.23 26.36
N THR A 669 -12.73 -37.40 25.74
CA THR A 669 -12.41 -36.85 24.40
C THR A 669 -12.34 -37.89 23.30
N GLN A 670 -12.69 -39.16 23.57
CA GLN A 670 -12.59 -40.24 22.58
C GLN A 670 -13.44 -40.04 21.32
N SER A 671 -14.52 -39.25 21.43
CA SER A 671 -15.41 -38.89 20.31
C SER A 671 -15.09 -37.54 19.67
N TRP A 672 -14.07 -36.83 20.16
CA TRP A 672 -13.68 -35.54 19.61
C TRP A 672 -12.90 -35.78 18.31
N MET A 673 -13.19 -34.99 17.29
CA MET A 673 -12.43 -35.00 16.05
C MET A 673 -11.11 -34.26 16.23
N LYS A 674 -10.29 -34.24 15.20
CA LYS A 674 -9.09 -33.41 15.18
C LYS A 674 -9.26 -32.30 14.15
N LEU A 675 -8.83 -31.10 14.51
CA LEU A 675 -8.79 -29.94 13.62
C LEU A 675 -7.46 -29.23 13.78
N LYS A 676 -6.92 -28.76 12.66
CA LYS A 676 -5.83 -27.80 12.62
C LYS A 676 -6.32 -26.42 13.04
N THR A 677 -5.44 -25.64 13.67
CA THR A 677 -5.77 -24.35 14.28
C THR A 677 -4.98 -23.18 13.72
N TYR A 678 -3.96 -23.40 12.87
CA TYR A 678 -3.27 -22.29 12.23
C TYR A 678 -2.65 -22.60 10.88
N SER A 679 -2.28 -23.87 10.60
CA SER A 679 -1.85 -24.23 9.24
C SER A 679 -3.04 -24.49 8.29
N ASP A 680 -4.28 -24.42 8.82
CA ASP A 680 -5.49 -24.60 8.04
C ASP A 680 -6.72 -23.93 8.67
N THR A 681 -7.67 -23.54 7.83
CA THR A 681 -8.93 -22.89 8.22
C THR A 681 -10.07 -23.91 8.39
N TRP A 682 -11.21 -23.50 8.92
CA TRP A 682 -12.44 -24.30 8.90
C TRP A 682 -12.91 -24.61 7.50
N SER A 683 -12.87 -23.62 6.60
CA SER A 683 -13.27 -23.81 5.19
C SER A 683 -12.58 -25.02 4.58
N ASN A 684 -11.26 -25.08 4.73
CA ASN A 684 -10.41 -26.14 4.17
C ASN A 684 -10.53 -27.50 4.87
N GLN A 685 -11.16 -27.53 6.04
CA GLN A 685 -11.43 -28.73 6.81
C GLN A 685 -12.89 -29.18 6.68
N GLY A 686 -13.62 -28.67 5.68
CA GLY A 686 -15.00 -29.05 5.35
C GLY A 686 -16.07 -28.35 6.17
N LEU A 687 -15.73 -27.22 6.82
CA LEU A 687 -16.57 -26.51 7.77
C LEU A 687 -16.92 -25.07 7.32
N ARG A 688 -16.72 -24.71 6.03
CA ARG A 688 -17.04 -23.37 5.46
C ARG A 688 -18.43 -22.87 5.85
N TYR A 689 -19.44 -23.72 5.73
CA TYR A 689 -20.84 -23.40 6.01
C TYR A 689 -21.29 -23.77 7.43
N TYR A 690 -20.37 -24.17 8.32
CA TYR A 690 -20.71 -24.51 9.69
C TYR A 690 -21.08 -23.25 10.48
N LYS A 691 -22.25 -23.29 11.12
CA LYS A 691 -22.74 -22.26 12.05
C LYS A 691 -23.04 -22.88 13.39
N GLY A 692 -22.39 -22.36 14.43
CA GLY A 692 -22.47 -22.91 15.77
C GLY A 692 -21.18 -22.71 16.55
N GLU A 693 -21.15 -23.36 17.71
CA GLU A 693 -20.02 -23.36 18.62
C GLU A 693 -19.10 -24.54 18.29
N ILE A 694 -17.78 -24.33 18.27
CA ILE A 694 -16.77 -25.39 18.25
C ILE A 694 -15.94 -25.30 19.53
N TRP A 695 -15.76 -26.44 20.19
CA TRP A 695 -14.93 -26.59 21.37
C TRP A 695 -13.62 -27.26 21.01
N TYR A 696 -12.51 -26.61 21.31
CA TYR A 696 -11.15 -27.12 21.12
C TYR A 696 -10.52 -27.51 22.44
N ARG A 697 -9.64 -28.50 22.41
CA ARG A 697 -8.88 -28.95 23.56
C ARG A 697 -7.48 -29.41 23.16
N THR A 698 -6.50 -28.93 23.91
CA THR A 698 -5.11 -29.38 23.84
C THR A 698 -4.52 -29.53 25.25
N SER A 699 -3.31 -30.07 25.31
CA SER A 699 -2.52 -30.16 26.53
C SER A 699 -1.09 -29.65 26.28
N VAL A 700 -0.52 -28.99 27.28
CA VAL A 700 0.86 -28.48 27.22
C VAL A 700 1.56 -28.63 28.56
N GLU A 701 2.81 -29.07 28.55
CA GLU A 701 3.65 -29.08 29.74
C GLU A 701 4.27 -27.70 29.94
N VAL A 702 4.19 -27.18 31.17
CA VAL A 702 4.92 -25.97 31.56
C VAL A 702 6.06 -26.37 32.48
N ALA A 703 7.31 -26.11 32.08
CA ALA A 703 8.47 -26.52 32.86
C ALA A 703 8.49 -25.89 34.26
N ALA A 704 9.00 -26.63 35.25
CA ALA A 704 9.03 -26.22 36.66
C ALA A 704 9.85 -24.92 36.91
N GLU A 705 10.78 -24.56 36.01
CA GLU A 705 11.58 -23.34 36.09
C GLU A 705 10.79 -22.04 35.88
N TYR A 706 9.55 -22.15 35.41
CA TYR A 706 8.61 -21.05 35.26
C TYR A 706 7.66 -20.91 36.47
N ALA A 707 7.92 -21.64 37.55
CA ALA A 707 7.23 -21.41 38.83
C ALA A 707 7.36 -19.94 39.25
N GLU A 708 6.26 -19.35 39.72
CA GLU A 708 6.18 -17.97 40.21
C GLU A 708 6.45 -16.87 39.15
N LYS A 709 6.62 -17.22 37.87
CA LYS A 709 6.68 -16.25 36.78
C LYS A 709 5.29 -15.97 36.21
N PRO A 710 5.02 -14.74 35.73
CA PRO A 710 3.81 -14.46 34.96
C PRO A 710 3.78 -15.32 33.69
N ILE A 711 2.71 -16.10 33.49
CA ILE A 711 2.52 -16.92 32.30
C ILE A 711 1.29 -16.44 31.56
N ARG A 712 1.47 -16.13 30.28
CA ARG A 712 0.43 -15.65 29.39
C ARG A 712 0.19 -16.67 28.29
N LEU A 713 -1.08 -16.85 27.93
CA LEU A 713 -1.50 -17.58 26.74
C LEU A 713 -1.87 -16.56 25.67
N TRP A 714 -1.24 -16.67 24.52
CA TRP A 714 -1.47 -15.79 23.38
C TRP A 714 -1.96 -16.61 22.19
N PHE A 715 -2.94 -16.07 21.47
CA PHE A 715 -3.44 -16.60 20.20
C PHE A 715 -3.20 -15.55 19.13
N GLY A 716 -2.46 -15.94 18.10
CA GLY A 716 -2.08 -15.04 17.03
C GLY A 716 -3.24 -14.62 16.15
N ASP A 717 -4.21 -15.51 15.96
CA ASP A 717 -5.46 -15.14 15.33
C ASP A 717 -6.59 -16.10 15.73
N ILE A 718 -7.77 -15.51 15.92
CA ILE A 718 -9.05 -16.19 16.13
C ILE A 718 -10.10 -15.40 15.36
N ASP A 719 -10.74 -16.08 14.41
CA ASP A 719 -11.97 -15.62 13.79
C ASP A 719 -13.15 -15.90 14.72
N GLU A 720 -13.91 -14.85 15.04
CA GLU A 720 -14.95 -14.75 16.07
C GLU A 720 -14.46 -14.54 17.53
N SER A 721 -15.37 -14.68 18.50
CA SER A 721 -15.08 -14.46 19.93
C SER A 721 -14.77 -15.77 20.67
N PRO A 722 -13.61 -15.90 21.33
CA PRO A 722 -13.26 -17.07 22.13
C PRO A 722 -13.73 -16.96 23.59
N ARG A 723 -13.97 -18.12 24.22
CA ARG A 723 -13.87 -18.29 25.69
C ARG A 723 -12.82 -19.34 26.00
N VAL A 724 -12.04 -19.13 27.06
CA VAL A 724 -10.86 -19.96 27.35
C VAL A 724 -10.91 -20.50 28.77
N TRP A 725 -10.57 -21.78 28.93
CA TRP A 725 -10.37 -22.43 30.22
C TRP A 725 -8.99 -23.07 30.30
N VAL A 726 -8.36 -22.94 31.46
CA VAL A 726 -7.11 -23.64 31.79
C VAL A 726 -7.34 -24.47 33.04
N ASN A 727 -7.14 -25.78 32.95
CA ASN A 727 -7.37 -26.73 34.05
C ASN A 727 -8.77 -26.61 34.69
N GLY A 728 -9.78 -26.28 33.89
CA GLY A 728 -11.18 -26.12 34.32
C GLY A 728 -11.53 -24.76 34.93
N ILE A 729 -10.60 -23.80 34.92
CA ILE A 729 -10.82 -22.42 35.36
C ILE A 729 -11.01 -21.54 34.12
N GLU A 730 -12.15 -20.85 34.02
CA GLU A 730 -12.40 -19.88 32.93
C GLU A 730 -11.54 -18.64 33.12
N ILE A 731 -10.83 -18.24 32.06
CA ILE A 731 -9.91 -17.11 32.06
C ILE A 731 -10.52 -15.99 31.24
N GLN A 732 -10.61 -14.80 31.83
CA GLN A 732 -11.05 -13.61 31.10
C GLN A 732 -9.87 -13.07 30.26
N PRO A 733 -10.14 -12.53 29.06
CA PRO A 733 -9.10 -11.95 28.22
C PRO A 733 -8.43 -10.78 28.96
N LYS A 734 -7.09 -10.75 28.89
CA LYS A 734 -6.26 -9.64 29.40
C LYS A 734 -6.29 -8.47 28.42
N SER A 735 -6.17 -8.76 27.13
CA SER A 735 -6.47 -7.85 26.03
C SER A 735 -7.61 -8.43 25.21
N LYS A 736 -8.61 -7.61 24.90
CA LYS A 736 -9.70 -8.02 24.02
C LYS A 736 -9.18 -7.94 22.58
N GLY A 737 -9.11 -9.08 21.90
CA GLY A 737 -8.79 -9.11 20.48
C GLY A 737 -9.94 -8.58 19.63
N VAL A 738 -9.66 -8.46 18.34
CA VAL A 738 -10.63 -8.17 17.27
C VAL A 738 -10.53 -9.36 16.32
N PRO A 739 -11.65 -10.03 16.01
CA PRO A 739 -11.66 -11.16 15.10
C PRO A 739 -10.82 -10.88 13.85
N THR A 740 -9.91 -11.79 13.51
CA THR A 740 -9.06 -11.74 12.30
C THR A 740 -8.14 -10.53 12.16
N VAL A 741 -8.05 -9.66 13.18
CA VAL A 741 -7.35 -8.36 13.08
C VAL A 741 -6.41 -8.12 14.26
N VAL A 742 -6.86 -8.37 15.49
CA VAL A 742 -6.04 -8.14 16.70
C VAL A 742 -5.96 -9.42 17.52
N PRO A 743 -4.73 -9.93 17.79
CA PRO A 743 -4.49 -11.13 18.61
C PRO A 743 -5.13 -11.10 20.01
N TRP A 744 -5.36 -12.29 20.58
CA TRP A 744 -5.95 -12.45 21.92
C TRP A 744 -4.90 -12.85 22.96
N GLU A 745 -4.94 -12.24 24.15
CA GLU A 745 -4.04 -12.59 25.26
C GLU A 745 -4.82 -12.86 26.56
N PHE A 746 -4.37 -13.87 27.31
CA PHE A 746 -4.94 -14.31 28.58
C PHE A 746 -3.84 -14.46 29.64
N ASP A 747 -4.07 -13.93 30.85
CA ASP A 747 -3.20 -14.21 31.99
C ASP A 747 -3.62 -15.53 32.63
N ILE A 748 -2.78 -16.55 32.49
CA ILE A 748 -3.07 -17.91 32.97
C ILE A 748 -2.24 -18.29 34.18
N THR A 749 -1.48 -17.35 34.75
CA THR A 749 -0.49 -17.58 35.82
C THR A 749 -1.08 -18.40 36.97
N ASN A 750 -2.29 -18.04 37.42
CA ASN A 750 -2.94 -18.69 38.56
C ASN A 750 -3.66 -20.01 38.23
N ALA A 751 -3.76 -20.37 36.94
CA ALA A 751 -4.46 -21.57 36.48
C ALA A 751 -3.50 -22.69 36.03
N VAL A 752 -2.24 -22.36 35.76
CA VAL A 752 -1.19 -23.29 35.33
C VAL A 752 -0.65 -24.11 36.51
N LYS A 753 -0.39 -25.39 36.25
CA LYS A 753 0.34 -26.34 37.10
C LYS A 753 1.71 -26.58 36.48
N VAL A 754 2.74 -25.99 37.07
CA VAL A 754 4.13 -26.15 36.61
C VAL A 754 4.65 -27.57 36.89
N GLY A 755 5.51 -28.08 36.00
CA GLY A 755 6.03 -29.45 36.00
C GLY A 755 4.98 -30.54 35.71
N GLN A 756 3.82 -30.16 35.17
CA GLN A 756 2.71 -31.06 34.84
C GLN A 756 2.07 -30.65 33.51
N ASP A 757 1.30 -31.58 32.92
CA ASP A 757 0.42 -31.28 31.79
C ASP A 757 -0.72 -30.35 32.23
N ASN A 758 -0.96 -29.32 31.41
CA ASN A 758 -2.03 -28.36 31.57
C ASN A 758 -3.05 -28.53 30.45
N VAL A 759 -4.31 -28.72 30.81
CA VAL A 759 -5.40 -28.82 29.84
C VAL A 759 -5.89 -27.43 29.49
N ILE A 760 -5.87 -27.08 28.20
CA ILE A 760 -6.42 -25.84 27.66
C ILE A 760 -7.66 -26.19 26.85
N VAL A 761 -8.76 -25.50 27.11
CA VAL A 761 -10.03 -25.65 26.37
C VAL A 761 -10.46 -24.29 25.85
N VAL A 762 -10.90 -24.22 24.60
CA VAL A 762 -11.36 -22.97 23.95
C VAL A 762 -12.70 -23.22 23.29
N SER A 763 -13.67 -22.33 23.43
CA SER A 763 -14.90 -22.34 22.63
C SER A 763 -14.93 -21.13 21.70
N VAL A 764 -15.16 -21.35 20.40
CA VAL A 764 -15.33 -20.29 19.40
C VAL A 764 -16.71 -20.43 18.77
N VAL A 765 -17.44 -19.32 18.63
CA VAL A 765 -18.83 -19.32 18.14
C VAL A 765 -18.93 -18.52 16.86
N ASN A 766 -19.25 -19.20 15.75
CA ASN A 766 -19.58 -18.55 14.49
C ASN A 766 -21.11 -18.47 14.32
N LYS A 767 -21.66 -17.26 14.19
CA LYS A 767 -23.11 -17.02 14.11
C LYS A 767 -23.64 -16.78 12.69
N SER A 768 -22.80 -16.39 11.74
CA SER A 768 -23.18 -16.01 10.38
C SER A 768 -22.05 -16.34 9.39
N ILE A 769 -22.35 -16.56 8.11
CA ILE A 769 -21.27 -16.64 7.10
C ILE A 769 -20.73 -15.23 6.91
N ASP A 770 -19.48 -15.02 7.30
CA ASP A 770 -18.65 -13.96 6.77
C ASP A 770 -18.03 -14.40 5.43
N GLU A 771 -17.55 -13.42 4.69
CA GLU A 771 -17.01 -13.60 3.35
C GLU A 771 -15.68 -14.36 3.30
N LEU A 772 -14.89 -14.31 4.38
CA LEU A 772 -13.60 -15.00 4.47
C LEU A 772 -13.81 -16.51 4.68
N GLY A 773 -14.85 -16.88 5.43
CA GLY A 773 -15.22 -18.25 5.71
C GLY A 773 -14.15 -19.02 6.50
N ILE A 774 -13.24 -18.34 7.21
CA ILE A 774 -12.08 -19.00 7.81
C ILE A 774 -12.40 -19.70 9.12
N GLY A 775 -13.15 -19.07 10.03
CA GLY A 775 -13.69 -19.61 11.26
C GLY A 775 -12.70 -20.18 12.27
N GLY A 776 -12.88 -19.89 13.56
CA GLY A 776 -12.17 -20.61 14.62
C GLY A 776 -10.81 -20.03 14.98
N ILE A 777 -9.91 -20.89 15.46
CA ILE A 777 -8.52 -20.50 15.70
C ILE A 777 -7.81 -20.60 14.35
N THR A 778 -7.14 -19.52 13.94
CA THR A 778 -6.54 -19.36 12.60
C THR A 778 -5.07 -18.95 12.66
N GLY A 779 -4.54 -18.63 13.85
CA GLY A 779 -3.14 -18.28 14.06
C GLY A 779 -2.46 -19.08 15.18
N PRO A 780 -1.11 -19.20 15.17
CA PRO A 780 -0.35 -19.94 16.16
C PRO A 780 -0.66 -19.49 17.58
N ALA A 781 -0.72 -20.45 18.49
CA ALA A 781 -0.95 -20.19 19.91
C ALA A 781 0.22 -20.69 20.74
N PHE A 782 0.62 -19.94 21.75
CA PHE A 782 1.73 -20.31 22.61
C PHE A 782 1.63 -19.70 24.00
N LEU A 783 2.39 -20.28 24.92
CA LEU A 783 2.64 -19.75 26.24
C LEU A 783 3.92 -18.93 26.23
N TRP A 784 3.88 -17.76 26.85
CA TRP A 784 5.05 -16.91 27.00
C TRP A 784 5.13 -16.27 28.39
N THR A 785 6.33 -15.86 28.75
CA THR A 785 6.61 -15.05 29.93
C THR A 785 7.31 -13.78 29.49
N GLY A 786 6.96 -12.67 30.12
CA GLY A 786 7.78 -11.47 30.00
C GLY A 786 9.17 -11.70 30.56
N ALA A 787 10.12 -10.83 30.20
CA ALA A 787 11.34 -10.70 30.99
C ALA A 787 10.96 -10.65 32.49
N PRO A 788 11.67 -11.36 33.39
CA PRO A 788 11.44 -11.18 34.83
C PRO A 788 11.50 -9.68 35.10
N ASP A 789 10.54 -9.13 35.87
CA ASP A 789 10.49 -7.70 36.20
C ASP A 789 11.92 -7.26 36.46
N GLN A 790 12.49 -6.56 35.48
CA GLN A 790 13.70 -5.83 35.76
C GLN A 790 13.17 -4.82 36.76
N GLU A 791 13.64 -4.87 38.01
CA GLU A 791 13.88 -3.61 38.70
C GLU A 791 14.55 -2.77 37.62
N GLN A 792 13.81 -1.80 37.08
CA GLN A 792 14.34 -0.86 36.11
C GLN A 792 15.68 -0.47 36.70
N PRO A 793 16.81 -0.77 36.02
CA PRO A 793 18.04 -0.13 36.39
C PRO A 793 17.65 1.35 36.43
N VAL A 794 17.81 2.00 37.59
CA VAL A 794 17.62 3.45 37.69
C VAL A 794 18.32 4.00 36.48
N ASP A 795 17.55 4.52 35.52
CA ASP A 795 18.15 5.03 34.30
C ASP A 795 19.11 6.12 34.78
N PRO A 796 20.43 5.91 34.64
CA PRO A 796 21.40 6.78 35.29
C PRO A 796 21.35 8.20 34.72
N ASP A 797 20.72 8.37 33.55
CA ASP A 797 20.54 9.63 32.87
C ASP A 797 19.15 10.27 33.15
N GLU A 798 18.26 9.60 33.90
CA GLU A 798 16.96 10.16 34.32
C GLU A 798 17.13 11.21 35.41
N LEU A 799 16.63 12.42 35.16
CA LEU A 799 16.84 13.58 36.02
C LEU A 799 15.68 13.84 36.98
N ILE A 800 14.56 13.14 36.82
CA ILE A 800 13.42 13.23 37.73
C ILE A 800 13.35 12.03 38.67
N VAL A 801 12.87 12.30 39.88
CA VAL A 801 12.75 11.30 40.93
C VAL A 801 11.40 10.59 40.84
N ASN A 802 11.41 9.27 41.06
CA ASN A 802 10.21 8.44 41.13
C ASN A 802 9.27 8.58 39.90
N PRO A 803 9.78 8.44 38.66
CA PRO A 803 9.05 8.73 37.43
C PRO A 803 7.77 7.90 37.20
N GLY A 804 7.77 6.64 37.65
CA GLY A 804 6.64 5.70 37.58
C GLY A 804 5.87 5.53 38.89
N PHE A 805 6.02 6.45 39.87
CA PHE A 805 5.24 6.44 41.12
C PHE A 805 5.38 5.19 42.03
N GLU A 806 6.42 4.38 41.81
CA GLU A 806 6.72 3.19 42.61
C GLU A 806 6.98 3.52 44.10
N ASP A 807 7.56 4.69 44.38
CA ASP A 807 7.74 5.27 45.72
C ASP A 807 6.62 6.25 46.10
N GLY A 808 5.41 5.99 45.61
CA GLY A 808 4.22 6.79 45.88
C GLY A 808 4.34 8.21 45.32
N LEU A 809 4.09 9.22 46.15
CA LEU A 809 4.14 10.64 45.75
C LEU A 809 5.50 11.31 46.04
N ASN A 810 6.55 10.54 46.33
CA ASN A 810 7.87 11.14 46.56
C ASN A 810 8.29 11.97 45.34
N GLY A 811 8.63 13.24 45.56
CA GLY A 811 8.97 14.21 44.51
C GLY A 811 7.79 14.81 43.72
N TRP A 812 6.57 14.28 43.85
CA TRP A 812 5.43 14.70 43.04
C TRP A 812 4.39 15.49 43.85
N THR A 813 3.91 16.59 43.28
CA THR A 813 2.84 17.40 43.84
C THR A 813 1.91 17.90 42.75
N TYR A 814 0.82 18.57 43.11
CA TYR A 814 -0.13 19.11 42.14
C TYR A 814 0.33 20.47 41.60
N TYR A 815 0.18 20.68 40.29
CA TYR A 815 0.44 21.99 39.68
C TYR A 815 -0.63 23.01 40.08
N ASN A 816 -1.90 22.58 40.08
CA ASN A 816 -3.09 23.30 40.52
C ASN A 816 -4.04 22.36 41.30
N THR A 817 -5.06 22.89 41.99
CA THR A 817 -5.92 22.11 42.91
C THR A 817 -6.50 20.84 42.26
N SER A 818 -6.04 19.67 42.73
CA SER A 818 -6.48 18.32 42.31
C SER A 818 -6.31 17.30 43.44
N VAL A 819 -6.86 16.10 43.26
CA VAL A 819 -6.74 14.97 44.20
C VAL A 819 -5.90 13.86 43.56
N PHE A 820 -4.85 13.46 44.27
CA PHE A 820 -3.92 12.40 43.86
C PHE A 820 -4.23 11.09 44.57
N LYS A 821 -4.22 10.00 43.80
CA LYS A 821 -4.36 8.65 44.32
C LYS A 821 -3.41 7.72 43.56
N ILE A 822 -2.49 7.10 44.30
CA ILE A 822 -1.69 6.00 43.78
C ILE A 822 -2.62 4.80 43.55
N VAL A 823 -2.54 4.20 42.37
CA VAL A 823 -3.35 3.05 41.95
C VAL A 823 -2.45 1.95 41.43
N ASN A 824 -2.91 0.70 41.52
CA ASN A 824 -2.20 -0.46 40.96
C ASN A 824 -2.83 -0.93 39.64
N SER A 825 -3.82 -0.19 39.13
CA SER A 825 -4.46 -0.40 37.84
C SER A 825 -5.32 0.82 37.48
N PRO A 826 -5.29 1.32 36.22
CA PRO A 826 -4.34 0.93 35.17
C PRO A 826 -2.91 1.37 35.52
N VAL A 827 -1.91 0.64 35.03
CA VAL A 827 -0.47 0.95 35.17
C VAL A 827 0.15 0.79 33.78
N HIS A 828 1.07 1.67 33.39
CA HIS A 828 1.78 1.56 32.12
C HIS A 828 2.99 0.63 32.28
N SER A 829 3.83 0.91 33.27
CA SER A 829 4.96 0.05 33.66
C SER A 829 5.12 0.03 35.19
N GLY A 830 5.82 -0.97 35.72
CA GLY A 830 5.92 -1.15 37.18
C GLY A 830 4.64 -1.68 37.82
N THR A 831 4.38 -1.29 39.07
CA THR A 831 3.25 -1.75 39.89
C THR A 831 2.26 -0.66 40.26
N LYS A 832 2.60 0.61 40.02
CA LYS A 832 1.82 1.77 40.42
C LYS A 832 1.74 2.80 39.31
N SER A 833 0.67 3.57 39.31
CA SER A 833 0.55 4.81 38.55
C SER A 833 -0.19 5.85 39.38
N LEU A 834 -0.24 7.10 38.90
CA LEU A 834 -0.92 8.18 39.59
C LEU A 834 -2.26 8.51 38.91
N LYS A 835 -3.37 8.30 39.64
CA LYS A 835 -4.67 8.87 39.27
C LYS A 835 -4.79 10.32 39.75
N ILE A 836 -5.20 11.19 38.85
CA ILE A 836 -5.43 12.62 39.07
C ILE A 836 -6.91 12.90 38.86
N SER A 837 -7.55 13.44 39.89
CA SER A 837 -9.00 13.64 39.93
C SER A 837 -9.40 15.00 40.48
N SER A 838 -10.68 15.35 40.36
CA SER A 838 -11.25 16.60 40.90
C SER A 838 -10.55 17.87 40.39
N ARG A 839 -10.22 17.89 39.09
CA ARG A 839 -9.48 18.99 38.45
C ARG A 839 -10.35 20.26 38.39
N ALA A 840 -9.81 21.37 38.89
CA ALA A 840 -10.52 22.65 38.86
C ALA A 840 -10.45 23.34 37.48
N LEU A 841 -9.33 23.18 36.77
CA LEU A 841 -8.96 23.88 35.52
C LEU A 841 -8.28 22.88 34.56
N ASN A 842 -8.25 23.16 33.25
CA ASN A 842 -7.66 22.26 32.24
C ASN A 842 -6.12 22.18 32.36
N TYR A 843 -5.48 23.27 32.80
CA TYR A 843 -4.06 23.33 33.18
C TYR A 843 -3.82 22.82 34.63
N THR A 844 -4.50 21.73 35.00
CA THR A 844 -4.32 21.07 36.31
C THR A 844 -3.80 19.66 36.10
N GLY A 845 -2.66 19.34 36.70
CA GLY A 845 -2.09 18.00 36.68
C GLY A 845 -0.98 17.80 37.70
N VAL A 846 -0.13 16.79 37.48
CA VAL A 846 1.04 16.52 38.31
C VAL A 846 2.20 17.42 37.92
N LYS A 847 3.00 17.82 38.92
CA LYS A 847 4.29 18.47 38.74
C LYS A 847 5.38 17.86 39.59
N GLN A 848 6.61 18.01 39.12
CA GLN A 848 7.82 17.87 39.92
C GLN A 848 8.71 19.10 39.72
N ASP A 849 9.33 19.57 40.80
CA ASP A 849 10.34 20.63 40.75
C ASP A 849 11.62 20.06 40.14
N ILE A 850 12.09 20.67 39.06
CA ILE A 850 13.30 20.26 38.33
C ILE A 850 14.37 21.36 38.35
N THR A 851 14.24 22.34 39.25
CA THR A 851 15.13 23.50 39.32
C THR A 851 16.58 23.08 39.54
N ASP A 852 16.82 22.20 40.52
CA ASP A 852 18.17 21.72 40.85
C ASP A 852 18.71 20.84 39.72
N ALA A 853 17.88 19.97 39.14
CA ALA A 853 18.26 19.13 38.00
C ALA A 853 18.77 19.97 36.81
N LEU A 854 18.06 21.04 36.45
CA LEU A 854 18.50 21.96 35.40
C LEU A 854 19.70 22.83 35.82
N ALA A 855 19.81 23.22 37.10
CA ALA A 855 20.96 23.98 37.59
C ALA A 855 22.26 23.16 37.57
N GLU A 856 22.19 21.88 37.94
CA GLU A 856 23.32 20.94 37.95
C GLU A 856 23.73 20.52 36.54
N ASN A 857 22.77 20.29 35.66
CA ASN A 857 23.02 19.83 34.30
C ASN A 857 23.19 20.99 33.30
N GLY A 858 22.84 22.22 33.65
CA GLY A 858 23.03 23.42 32.83
C GLY A 858 22.05 23.56 31.66
N GLN A 859 22.14 24.67 30.93
CA GLN A 859 21.34 24.92 29.72
C GLN A 859 21.74 23.94 28.60
N GLY A 860 20.80 23.57 27.73
CA GLY A 860 21.06 22.65 26.62
C GLY A 860 19.82 21.88 26.17
N LEU A 861 20.04 20.84 25.35
CA LEU A 861 18.97 20.00 24.80
C LEU A 861 18.50 18.95 25.81
N TYR A 862 17.19 18.88 26.04
CA TYR A 862 16.56 17.91 26.93
C TYR A 862 15.42 17.18 26.21
N GLY A 863 15.28 15.88 26.48
CA GLY A 863 14.12 15.08 26.11
C GLY A 863 13.20 14.90 27.32
N PHE A 864 11.89 15.00 27.12
CA PHE A 864 10.91 14.84 28.19
C PHE A 864 9.59 14.23 27.68
N GLY A 865 8.78 13.68 28.57
CA GLY A 865 7.48 13.12 28.20
C GLY A 865 6.76 12.45 29.35
N ALA A 866 5.54 11.95 29.09
CA ALA A 866 4.73 11.21 30.05
C ALA A 866 3.78 10.24 29.34
N MET A 867 3.47 9.11 29.98
CA MET A 867 2.37 8.24 29.58
C MET A 867 1.08 8.70 30.23
N LEU A 868 0.05 8.89 29.42
CA LEU A 868 -1.23 9.48 29.81
C LEU A 868 -2.37 8.54 29.41
N ARG A 869 -3.41 8.46 30.25
CA ARG A 869 -4.64 7.70 29.94
C ARG A 869 -5.83 8.37 30.62
N THR A 870 -6.93 8.59 29.94
CA THR A 870 -8.13 9.17 30.58
C THR A 870 -8.96 8.08 31.27
N GLU A 871 -9.83 8.46 32.20
CA GLU A 871 -10.72 7.48 32.86
C GLU A 871 -11.92 7.08 32.00
N THR A 872 -12.47 8.02 31.22
CA THR A 872 -13.67 7.77 30.38
C THR A 872 -13.54 8.40 28.99
N ASP A 873 -13.65 9.73 28.91
CA ASP A 873 -13.72 10.47 27.65
C ASP A 873 -12.33 10.90 27.19
N SER A 874 -12.15 11.05 25.88
CA SER A 874 -10.85 11.46 25.34
C SER A 874 -10.57 12.96 25.57
N GLN A 875 -9.30 13.30 25.79
CA GLN A 875 -8.85 14.68 26.03
C GLN A 875 -7.54 14.93 25.30
N ASN A 876 -7.34 16.15 24.77
CA ASN A 876 -6.04 16.53 24.22
C ASN A 876 -5.12 16.92 25.37
N MET A 877 -4.05 16.15 25.58
CA MET A 877 -3.15 16.30 26.72
C MET A 877 -1.69 16.33 26.30
N TYR A 878 -0.85 16.95 27.12
CA TYR A 878 0.60 17.00 26.89
C TYR A 878 1.40 17.07 28.20
N ALA A 879 2.67 16.67 28.12
CA ALA A 879 3.69 17.00 29.12
C ALA A 879 4.40 18.30 28.74
N ALA A 880 4.82 19.11 29.71
CA ALA A 880 5.53 20.36 29.45
C ALA A 880 6.56 20.67 30.54
N ILE A 881 7.56 21.48 30.17
CA ILE A 881 8.52 22.08 31.10
C ILE A 881 8.26 23.58 31.18
N VAL A 882 8.20 24.12 32.39
CA VAL A 882 8.01 25.55 32.64
C VAL A 882 9.19 26.10 33.44
N VAL A 883 9.86 27.12 32.90
CA VAL A 883 11.05 27.75 33.47
C VAL A 883 10.79 29.21 33.81
N TYR A 884 11.22 29.63 35.00
CA TYR A 884 11.12 31.01 35.50
C TYR A 884 12.52 31.56 35.79
N ASN A 885 12.79 32.78 35.33
CA ASN A 885 13.97 33.54 35.75
C ASN A 885 13.64 34.54 36.88
N LYS A 886 14.65 35.08 37.57
CA LYS A 886 14.43 36.01 38.70
C LYS A 886 13.76 37.34 38.30
N SER A 887 13.68 37.67 37.01
CA SER A 887 12.91 38.80 36.49
C SER A 887 11.42 38.50 36.29
N GLY A 888 10.98 37.26 36.52
CA GLY A 888 9.58 36.84 36.38
C GLY A 888 9.16 36.47 34.96
N SER A 889 10.10 36.36 34.02
CA SER A 889 9.81 35.85 32.67
C SER A 889 9.57 34.35 32.74
N VAL A 890 8.54 33.89 32.00
CA VAL A 890 8.14 32.48 31.92
C VAL A 890 8.44 31.96 30.52
N PHE A 891 9.12 30.82 30.43
CA PHE A 891 9.33 30.08 29.19
C PHE A 891 8.69 28.69 29.36
N ALA A 892 7.79 28.32 28.45
CA ALA A 892 7.12 27.03 28.45
C ALA A 892 7.55 26.23 27.22
N TYR A 893 7.97 25.00 27.44
CA TYR A 893 8.38 24.03 26.42
C TYR A 893 7.38 22.88 26.47
N ALA A 894 6.42 22.87 25.55
CA ALA A 894 5.41 21.82 25.47
C ALA A 894 5.92 20.63 24.65
N GLY A 895 5.54 19.42 25.04
CA GLY A 895 5.65 18.23 24.21
C GLY A 895 4.52 18.14 23.19
N SER A 896 4.46 17.00 22.50
CA SER A 896 3.39 16.67 21.58
C SER A 896 2.04 16.66 22.29
N THR A 897 1.04 17.24 21.62
CA THR A 897 -0.35 17.24 22.07
C THR A 897 -1.02 16.00 21.54
N GLU A 898 -1.51 15.15 22.44
CA GLU A 898 -2.08 13.85 22.11
C GLU A 898 -3.57 13.79 22.43
N ASN A 899 -4.38 13.17 21.57
CA ASN A 899 -5.78 12.83 21.89
C ASN A 899 -5.81 11.55 22.73
N VAL A 900 -5.81 11.71 24.05
CA VAL A 900 -5.67 10.61 25.03
C VAL A 900 -7.05 10.03 25.36
N GLY A 901 -7.25 8.74 25.10
CA GLY A 901 -8.48 7.99 25.42
C GLY A 901 -8.38 7.12 26.67
N SER A 902 -9.45 6.39 26.99
CA SER A 902 -9.53 5.52 28.17
C SER A 902 -9.14 4.06 27.91
N ASP A 903 -8.97 3.66 26.65
CA ASP A 903 -8.72 2.27 26.26
C ASP A 903 -7.24 1.88 26.33
N SER A 904 -6.32 2.81 26.05
CA SER A 904 -4.87 2.59 26.00
C SER A 904 -4.09 3.72 26.68
N TRP A 905 -2.79 3.49 26.91
CA TRP A 905 -1.87 4.54 27.34
C TRP A 905 -1.29 5.25 26.11
N THR A 906 -1.20 6.57 26.16
CA THR A 906 -0.72 7.42 25.06
C THR A 906 0.46 8.26 25.52
N ARG A 907 1.53 8.34 24.73
CA ARG A 907 2.75 9.05 25.09
C ARG A 907 2.75 10.49 24.56
N SER A 908 2.81 11.47 25.45
CA SER A 908 3.22 12.82 25.08
C SER A 908 4.74 12.94 25.17
N SER A 909 5.39 13.47 24.14
CA SER A 909 6.85 13.55 24.06
C SER A 909 7.34 14.89 23.55
N GLY A 910 8.43 15.41 24.11
CA GLY A 910 9.02 16.69 23.73
C GLY A 910 10.54 16.66 23.75
N THR A 911 11.15 17.44 22.87
CA THR A 911 12.58 17.76 22.92
C THR A 911 12.72 19.26 22.88
N ALA A 912 13.42 19.86 23.84
CA ALA A 912 13.58 21.31 23.90
C ALA A 912 15.00 21.70 24.28
N ASN A 913 15.51 22.73 23.60
CA ASN A 913 16.72 23.42 24.06
C ASN A 913 16.34 24.39 25.20
N ILE A 914 16.47 23.92 26.43
CA ILE A 914 16.06 24.65 27.62
C ILE A 914 17.11 25.71 27.94
N THR A 915 16.69 26.98 27.87
CA THR A 915 17.54 28.14 28.09
C THR A 915 16.88 29.12 29.06
N TRP A 916 17.69 29.91 29.77
CA TRP A 916 17.20 30.99 30.63
C TRP A 916 18.18 32.16 30.65
N THR A 917 17.67 33.38 30.75
CA THR A 917 18.50 34.58 30.87
C THR A 917 18.67 34.96 32.34
N GLY A 918 19.92 35.22 32.75
CA GLY A 918 20.25 35.53 34.14
C GLY A 918 20.28 34.28 35.04
N GLU A 919 19.90 34.43 36.30
CA GLU A 919 19.88 33.34 37.29
C GLU A 919 18.52 32.61 37.25
N LEU A 920 18.56 31.26 37.16
CA LEU A 920 17.38 30.39 37.21
C LEU A 920 16.65 30.59 38.56
N ALA A 921 15.34 30.87 38.53
CA ALA A 921 14.55 31.07 39.75
C ALA A 921 13.76 29.81 40.15
N SER A 922 13.09 29.17 39.18
CA SER A 922 12.43 27.88 39.38
C SER A 922 12.14 27.20 38.04
N ALA A 923 12.09 25.87 38.02
CA ALA A 923 11.62 25.09 36.88
C ALA A 923 10.80 23.87 37.33
N MET A 924 9.83 23.47 36.51
CA MET A 924 9.01 22.29 36.77
C MET A 924 8.64 21.55 35.49
N ILE A 925 8.52 20.23 35.59
CA ILE A 925 7.84 19.40 34.59
C ILE A 925 6.39 19.19 35.04
N ILE A 926 5.44 19.29 34.10
CA ILE A 926 4.00 19.22 34.36
C ILE A 926 3.26 18.38 33.31
N THR A 927 2.02 17.96 33.62
CA THR A 927 1.06 17.41 32.65
C THR A 927 -0.24 18.20 32.68
N GLU A 928 -0.86 18.44 31.52
CA GLU A 928 -2.06 19.28 31.39
C GLU A 928 -2.98 18.80 30.25
N SER A 929 -4.23 19.29 30.22
CA SER A 929 -5.13 19.17 29.06
C SER A 929 -5.39 20.53 28.41
N LEU A 930 -5.63 20.52 27.10
CA LEU A 930 -5.98 21.72 26.36
C LEU A 930 -7.36 22.26 26.76
N PRO A 931 -7.55 23.59 26.79
CA PRO A 931 -8.76 24.21 27.31
C PRO A 931 -10.09 23.73 26.68
N GLU A 932 -10.06 23.40 25.40
CA GLU A 932 -11.19 23.01 24.57
C GLU A 932 -11.65 21.56 24.76
N THR A 933 -10.83 20.71 25.40
CA THR A 933 -11.09 19.26 25.49
C THR A 933 -11.65 18.78 26.83
N GLY A 934 -11.71 19.66 27.83
CA GLY A 934 -12.27 19.37 29.14
C GLY A 934 -11.26 18.98 30.22
N LYS A 935 -11.78 18.57 31.38
CA LYS A 935 -11.05 18.39 32.65
C LYS A 935 -11.30 17.04 33.32
N GLY A 936 -11.55 16.01 32.52
CA GLY A 936 -11.81 14.66 33.03
C GLY A 936 -10.65 14.12 33.86
N ASP A 937 -10.98 13.16 34.73
CA ASP A 937 -10.00 12.42 35.51
C ASP A 937 -9.08 11.61 34.57
N TYR A 938 -7.81 11.51 34.94
CA TYR A 938 -6.82 10.80 34.12
C TYR A 938 -5.75 10.13 34.99
N TYR A 939 -5.02 9.23 34.37
CA TYR A 939 -3.89 8.50 34.90
C TYR A 939 -2.63 8.98 34.21
N VAL A 940 -1.54 9.10 34.97
CA VAL A 940 -0.21 9.39 34.47
C VAL A 940 0.77 8.38 35.02
N ASP A 941 1.72 7.99 34.18
CA ASP A 941 2.78 7.06 34.50
C ASP A 941 4.03 7.36 33.68
N ASP A 942 5.18 6.81 34.10
CA ASP A 942 6.46 6.88 33.40
C ASP A 942 6.81 8.26 32.81
N ILE A 943 6.82 9.26 33.68
CA ILE A 943 7.27 10.61 33.31
C ILE A 943 8.79 10.56 33.14
N SER A 944 9.34 11.24 32.13
CA SER A 944 10.79 11.24 31.91
C SER A 944 11.32 12.65 31.64
N LEU A 945 12.54 12.94 32.10
CA LEU A 945 13.32 14.12 31.79
C LEU A 945 14.82 13.75 31.72
N LYS A 946 15.41 13.85 30.55
CA LYS A 946 16.82 13.52 30.33
C LYS A 946 17.55 14.66 29.67
N LYS A 947 18.79 14.92 30.12
CA LYS A 947 19.68 15.78 29.35
C LYS A 947 20.24 14.98 28.18
N LEU A 948 19.93 15.40 26.97
CA LEU A 948 20.39 14.69 25.79
C LEU A 948 21.87 14.98 25.57
N LYS A 949 22.62 13.91 25.27
CA LYS A 949 24.04 14.02 24.92
C LYS A 949 24.12 14.53 23.48
N PRO A 950 25.00 15.49 23.17
CA PRO A 950 25.18 15.93 21.80
C PRO A 950 25.57 14.75 20.92
N TYR A 951 25.12 14.77 19.66
CA TYR A 951 25.51 13.76 18.68
C TYR A 951 27.03 13.78 18.55
N GLN A 952 27.66 12.60 18.54
CA GLN A 952 29.11 12.49 18.54
C GLN A 952 29.57 11.89 17.21
N SER A 953 30.48 12.57 16.52
CA SER A 953 31.17 11.96 15.38
C SER A 953 32.17 10.92 15.87
N THR A 954 32.44 9.92 15.04
CA THR A 954 33.44 8.89 15.29
C THR A 954 34.33 8.73 14.08
N LEU A 955 35.64 8.59 14.33
CA LEU A 955 36.62 8.18 13.35
C LEU A 955 37.29 6.90 13.86
N THR A 956 37.19 5.82 13.08
CA THR A 956 37.84 4.54 13.39
C THR A 956 38.68 4.06 12.22
N ALA A 957 39.89 3.56 12.47
CA ALA A 957 40.79 3.14 11.40
C ALA A 957 40.94 1.62 11.38
N SER A 958 41.06 1.05 10.17
CA SER A 958 41.32 -0.38 9.97
C SER A 958 42.64 -0.84 10.59
N ALA A 959 43.60 0.08 10.77
CA ALA A 959 44.84 -0.12 11.50
C ALA A 959 45.37 1.20 12.06
N SER A 960 45.86 1.19 13.30
CA SER A 960 46.55 2.34 13.92
C SER A 960 48.01 2.46 13.48
N THR A 961 48.54 1.49 12.72
CA THR A 961 49.90 1.49 12.17
C THR A 961 49.92 0.84 10.80
N VAL A 962 50.47 1.54 9.79
CA VAL A 962 50.43 1.14 8.38
C VAL A 962 51.81 1.29 7.73
N PRO A 963 52.22 0.39 6.81
CA PRO A 963 53.44 0.57 6.04
C PRO A 963 53.42 1.76 5.07
N SER A 964 54.58 2.36 4.83
CA SER A 964 54.75 3.34 3.74
C SER A 964 54.26 2.75 2.40
N GLY A 965 53.47 3.52 1.66
CA GLY A 965 52.98 3.16 0.32
C GLY A 965 51.73 2.27 0.29
N THR A 966 51.16 1.87 1.43
CA THR A 966 49.94 1.05 1.48
C THR A 966 48.68 1.88 1.71
N GLN A 967 47.56 1.39 1.20
CA GLN A 967 46.23 1.92 1.49
C GLN A 967 45.74 1.46 2.88
N PHE A 968 44.92 2.29 3.51
CA PHE A 968 44.21 1.98 4.74
C PHE A 968 42.87 2.73 4.78
N LYS A 969 41.93 2.22 5.58
CA LYS A 969 40.56 2.70 5.62
C LYS A 969 40.26 3.37 6.96
N VAL A 970 39.48 4.42 6.92
CA VAL A 970 38.99 5.17 8.08
C VAL A 970 37.49 5.34 7.95
N ASN A 971 36.72 4.81 8.89
CA ASN A 971 35.28 4.96 8.90
C ASN A 971 34.90 6.22 9.68
N TYR A 972 34.07 7.05 9.06
CA TYR A 972 33.31 8.11 9.70
C TYR A 972 31.94 7.55 10.12
N GLY A 973 31.52 7.86 11.34
CA GLY A 973 30.20 7.48 11.84
C GLY A 973 29.66 8.43 12.88
N LEU A 974 28.41 8.22 13.29
CA LEU A 974 27.71 8.98 14.31
C LEU A 974 27.36 8.10 15.52
N ARG A 975 27.36 8.71 16.70
CA ARG A 975 26.90 8.12 17.95
C ARG A 975 25.94 9.05 18.67
N ASN A 976 25.10 8.46 19.53
CA ASN A 976 24.04 9.12 20.29
C ASN A 976 22.96 9.75 19.39
N VAL A 977 22.77 9.25 18.17
CA VAL A 977 21.73 9.75 17.25
C VAL A 977 20.36 9.28 17.74
N GLU A 978 19.58 10.20 18.31
CA GLU A 978 18.25 9.94 18.87
C GLU A 978 17.11 10.41 17.96
N LYS A 979 17.41 11.27 16.99
CA LYS A 979 16.50 11.69 15.92
C LYS A 979 17.10 11.37 14.56
N GLU A 980 16.22 11.05 13.62
CA GLU A 980 16.55 10.83 12.21
C GLU A 980 17.38 11.98 11.62
N ILE A 981 18.54 11.67 11.06
CA ILE A 981 19.41 12.60 10.33
C ILE A 981 19.29 12.36 8.83
N TYR A 982 18.97 13.41 8.09
CA TYR A 982 18.68 13.35 6.66
C TYR A 982 19.83 13.87 5.80
N ALA A 983 20.60 14.84 6.29
CA ALA A 983 21.78 15.37 5.58
C ALA A 983 22.91 15.76 6.54
N GLN A 984 24.14 15.81 6.03
CA GLN A 984 25.36 16.11 6.79
C GLN A 984 26.35 16.93 5.94
N ASP A 985 27.00 17.92 6.56
CA ASP A 985 28.15 18.64 6.04
C ASP A 985 29.34 18.42 6.98
N ILE A 986 30.30 17.60 6.53
CA ILE A 986 31.45 17.19 7.34
C ILE A 986 32.76 17.68 6.75
N GLN A 987 33.58 18.31 7.59
CA GLN A 987 34.91 18.81 7.23
C GLN A 987 35.97 18.08 8.04
N LEU A 988 36.97 17.51 7.37
CA LEU A 988 38.08 16.77 7.96
C LEU A 988 39.43 17.42 7.61
N ASP A 989 40.31 17.42 8.60
CA ASP A 989 41.72 17.73 8.48
C ASP A 989 42.53 16.44 8.55
N TYR A 990 43.44 16.21 7.61
CA TYR A 990 44.37 15.09 7.65
C TYR A 990 45.80 15.53 7.38
N ASP A 991 46.78 14.84 7.97
CA ASP A 991 48.19 15.19 7.81
C ASP A 991 48.73 14.79 6.41
N ALA A 992 48.65 15.75 5.47
CA ALA A 992 49.12 15.59 4.10
C ALA A 992 50.64 15.34 3.97
N SER A 993 51.43 15.49 5.04
CA SER A 993 52.86 15.15 5.01
C SER A 993 53.09 13.64 5.07
N VAL A 994 52.15 12.87 5.63
CA VAL A 994 52.28 11.42 5.83
C VAL A 994 51.26 10.58 5.07
N MET A 995 50.14 11.15 4.62
CA MET A 995 49.10 10.43 3.89
C MET A 995 48.45 11.28 2.78
N GLU A 996 47.74 10.63 1.87
CA GLU A 996 46.91 11.24 0.84
C GLU A 996 45.53 10.57 0.82
N PHE A 997 44.48 11.36 0.61
CA PHE A 997 43.11 10.87 0.45
C PHE A 997 42.94 10.30 -0.96
N GLU A 998 42.22 9.18 -1.10
CA GLU A 998 41.97 8.54 -2.39
C GLU A 998 40.49 8.48 -2.75
N SER A 999 39.63 7.99 -1.87
CA SER A 999 38.19 7.88 -2.12
C SER A 999 37.35 7.90 -0.85
N ALA A 1000 36.07 8.20 -0.99
CA ALA A 1000 35.06 8.06 0.06
C ALA A 1000 33.86 7.30 -0.51
N GLU A 1001 33.32 6.36 0.25
CA GLU A 1001 32.16 5.55 -0.11
C GLU A 1001 31.16 5.55 1.05
N SER A 1002 29.86 5.61 0.75
CA SER A 1002 28.83 5.45 1.77
C SER A 1002 28.78 4.00 2.25
N LEU A 1003 28.52 3.80 3.55
CA LEU A 1003 28.34 2.49 4.17
C LEU A 1003 26.87 2.14 4.40
N ILE A 1004 25.94 3.06 4.12
CA ILE A 1004 24.51 2.90 4.37
C ILE A 1004 23.79 2.96 3.02
N GLN A 1005 23.01 1.92 2.70
CA GLN A 1005 22.20 1.87 1.49
C GLN A 1005 21.14 2.99 1.52
N GLY A 1006 21.03 3.75 0.44
CA GLY A 1006 20.13 4.90 0.35
C GLY A 1006 20.64 6.16 1.03
N VAL A 1007 21.89 6.18 1.52
CA VAL A 1007 22.60 7.40 1.92
C VAL A 1007 23.75 7.61 0.95
N ASN A 1008 23.84 8.79 0.33
CA ASN A 1008 24.87 9.10 -0.66
C ASN A 1008 25.80 10.20 -0.22
N ILE A 1009 27.05 10.10 -0.64
CA ILE A 1009 27.99 11.23 -0.64
C ILE A 1009 27.71 12.01 -1.92
N VAL A 1010 26.98 13.12 -1.77
CA VAL A 1010 26.47 13.94 -2.88
C VAL A 1010 27.59 14.75 -3.53
N GLU A 1011 28.47 15.35 -2.72
CA GLU A 1011 29.62 16.12 -3.18
C GLU A 1011 30.86 15.87 -2.30
N THR A 1012 32.04 15.92 -2.91
CA THR A 1012 33.34 15.74 -2.24
C THR A 1012 34.32 16.84 -2.68
N GLN A 1013 34.80 17.64 -1.72
CA GLN A 1013 35.80 18.68 -1.97
C GLN A 1013 37.14 18.31 -1.32
N ASN A 1014 38.20 18.17 -2.12
CA ASN A 1014 39.53 17.76 -1.67
C ASN A 1014 40.71 18.49 -2.37
N GLU A 1015 40.45 19.67 -2.95
CA GLU A 1015 41.45 20.41 -3.76
C GLU A 1015 42.66 20.90 -2.93
N GLN A 1016 42.45 21.17 -1.65
CA GLN A 1016 43.50 21.57 -0.73
C GLN A 1016 44.07 20.35 0.01
N ALA A 1017 45.36 20.06 -0.22
CA ALA A 1017 46.04 18.97 0.46
C ALA A 1017 45.91 19.06 1.99
N GLY A 1018 45.39 17.99 2.61
CA GLY A 1018 45.19 17.89 4.05
C GLY A 1018 43.83 18.37 4.54
N LYS A 1019 42.93 18.74 3.62
CA LYS A 1019 41.54 19.10 3.90
C LYS A 1019 40.61 18.23 3.05
N LEU A 1020 39.48 17.82 3.62
CA LEU A 1020 38.43 17.07 2.95
C LEU A 1020 37.08 17.58 3.45
N ARG A 1021 36.13 17.88 2.56
CA ARG A 1021 34.74 18.18 2.92
C ARG A 1021 33.81 17.25 2.16
N LEU A 1022 32.87 16.61 2.85
CA LEU A 1022 31.86 15.73 2.26
C LEU A 1022 30.47 16.28 2.57
N ILE A 1023 29.63 16.32 1.55
CA ILE A 1023 28.19 16.59 1.68
C ILE A 1023 27.47 15.27 1.51
N ILE A 1024 26.72 14.85 2.53
CA ILE A 1024 26.07 13.53 2.60
C ILE A 1024 24.56 13.75 2.75
N ALA A 1025 23.73 13.02 2.00
CA ALA A 1025 22.28 13.11 2.09
C ALA A 1025 21.62 11.74 1.92
N SER A 1026 20.46 11.59 2.57
CA SER A 1026 19.61 10.39 2.47
C SER A 1026 18.68 10.51 1.26
N GLU A 1027 18.42 9.40 0.58
CA GLU A 1027 17.54 9.28 -0.57
C GLU A 1027 16.08 9.03 -0.16
N GLY A 1028 15.57 9.86 0.74
CA GLY A 1028 14.20 9.76 1.24
C GLY A 1028 14.15 9.45 2.73
N ALA A 1029 12.96 9.62 3.32
CA ALA A 1029 12.75 9.46 4.74
C ALA A 1029 13.03 8.05 5.29
N GLN A 1030 12.82 7.03 4.47
CA GLN A 1030 13.12 5.64 4.79
C GLN A 1030 14.63 5.34 4.94
N HIS A 1031 15.50 6.24 4.48
CA HIS A 1031 16.96 6.09 4.57
C HIS A 1031 17.62 7.04 5.57
N ALA A 1032 16.82 7.72 6.40
CA ALA A 1032 17.36 8.60 7.42
C ALA A 1032 18.21 7.81 8.42
N ILE A 1033 19.31 8.43 8.87
CA ILE A 1033 20.25 7.78 9.78
C ILE A 1033 19.68 7.84 11.20
N THR A 1034 19.44 6.67 11.79
CA THR A 1034 18.96 6.52 13.17
C THR A 1034 19.93 5.70 14.02
N GLY A 1035 20.12 6.07 15.29
CA GLY A 1035 21.00 5.34 16.20
C GLY A 1035 22.49 5.44 15.85
N ASN A 1036 23.31 4.63 16.52
CA ASN A 1036 24.75 4.61 16.28
C ASN A 1036 25.05 3.95 14.92
N ALA A 1037 25.62 4.70 13.98
CA ALA A 1037 25.86 4.22 12.62
C ALA A 1037 27.27 4.54 12.13
N GLN A 1038 27.87 3.65 11.32
CA GLN A 1038 29.00 4.00 10.47
C GLN A 1038 28.44 4.48 9.14
N VAL A 1039 28.80 5.70 8.74
CA VAL A 1039 28.14 6.44 7.66
C VAL A 1039 28.95 6.36 6.37
N ALA A 1040 30.27 6.56 6.44
CA ALA A 1040 31.13 6.56 5.27
C ALA A 1040 32.48 5.91 5.56
N GLU A 1041 33.04 5.19 4.59
CA GLU A 1041 34.41 4.68 4.60
C GLU A 1041 35.29 5.59 3.74
N LEU A 1042 36.39 6.05 4.33
CA LEU A 1042 37.39 6.92 3.70
C LEU A 1042 38.66 6.11 3.44
N THR A 1043 39.08 6.01 2.19
CA THR A 1043 40.33 5.34 1.81
C THR A 1043 41.46 6.37 1.71
N PHE A 1044 42.52 6.11 2.47
CA PHE A 1044 43.75 6.88 2.45
C PHE A 1044 44.92 6.01 2.04
N LYS A 1045 45.96 6.63 1.48
CA LYS A 1045 47.23 5.98 1.19
C LYS A 1045 48.35 6.63 1.98
N ALA A 1046 49.14 5.79 2.65
CA ALA A 1046 50.31 6.22 3.38
C ALA A 1046 51.43 6.64 2.41
N LYS A 1047 52.00 7.83 2.59
CA LYS A 1047 53.12 8.31 1.76
C LYS A 1047 54.39 7.51 2.04
N SER A 1048 55.29 7.50 1.07
CA SER A 1048 56.61 6.87 1.23
C SER A 1048 57.50 7.75 2.08
N LEU A 1049 57.80 7.34 3.31
CA LEU A 1049 58.57 8.13 4.26
C LEU A 1049 59.98 7.53 4.49
N PRO A 1050 61.02 8.38 4.57
CA PRO A 1050 62.38 7.93 4.90
C PRO A 1050 62.55 7.56 6.39
N GLN A 1051 61.66 8.04 7.26
CA GLN A 1051 61.58 7.71 8.68
C GLN A 1051 60.11 7.59 9.09
N SER A 1052 59.81 6.71 10.04
CA SER A 1052 58.43 6.53 10.51
C SER A 1052 57.90 7.82 11.16
N ALA A 1053 56.66 8.18 10.86
CA ALA A 1053 55.99 9.35 11.41
C ALA A 1053 54.54 9.01 11.77
N SER A 1054 53.86 9.87 12.54
CA SER A 1054 52.43 9.71 12.83
C SER A 1054 51.68 10.95 12.33
N GLY A 1055 50.59 10.72 11.63
CA GLY A 1055 49.68 11.78 11.19
C GLY A 1055 48.38 11.75 11.98
N LEU A 1056 47.71 12.89 12.05
CA LEU A 1056 46.38 13.02 12.61
C LEU A 1056 45.35 13.11 11.49
N ILE A 1057 44.19 12.50 11.70
CA ILE A 1057 42.94 12.78 10.97
C ILE A 1057 41.94 13.28 12.02
N SER A 1058 41.37 14.46 11.81
CA SER A 1058 40.45 15.08 12.76
C SER A 1058 39.27 15.72 12.04
N LEU A 1059 38.07 15.51 12.55
CA LEU A 1059 36.90 16.27 12.12
C LEU A 1059 37.05 17.72 12.59
N ALA A 1060 36.96 18.67 11.68
CA ALA A 1060 37.00 20.11 11.92
C ALA A 1060 35.59 20.72 12.05
N SER A 1061 34.58 20.12 11.40
CA SER A 1061 33.16 20.48 11.48
C SER A 1061 32.28 19.27 11.17
N GLY A 1062 31.09 19.19 11.75
CA GLY A 1062 30.11 18.14 11.45
C GLY A 1062 28.70 18.63 11.71
N VAL A 1063 28.10 19.29 10.72
CA VAL A 1063 26.74 19.83 10.80
C VAL A 1063 25.76 18.77 10.29
N LEU A 1064 24.68 18.54 11.03
CA LEU A 1064 23.67 17.51 10.77
C LEU A 1064 22.31 18.18 10.60
N GLY A 1065 21.55 17.79 9.57
CA GLY A 1065 20.19 18.27 9.30
C GLY A 1065 19.13 17.21 9.64
N ASP A 1066 18.12 17.60 10.41
CA ASP A 1066 16.95 16.75 10.71
C ASP A 1066 15.85 16.88 9.66
N LYS A 1067 14.75 16.12 9.83
CA LYS A 1067 13.59 16.13 8.93
C LYS A 1067 13.02 17.54 8.69
N GLN A 1068 13.06 18.43 9.67
CA GLN A 1068 12.50 19.78 9.54
C GLN A 1068 13.49 20.80 8.98
N GLY A 1069 14.70 20.37 8.61
CA GLY A 1069 15.79 21.25 8.20
C GLY A 1069 16.47 21.96 9.36
N ASN A 1070 16.29 21.50 10.61
CA ASN A 1070 17.04 22.05 11.73
C ASN A 1070 18.45 21.50 11.73
N GLU A 1071 19.42 22.40 11.91
CA GLU A 1071 20.83 22.06 11.95
C GLU A 1071 21.33 21.86 13.38
N MET A 1072 22.24 20.90 13.56
CA MET A 1072 22.95 20.68 14.81
C MET A 1072 24.39 20.24 14.59
N GLU A 1073 25.25 20.61 15.53
CA GLU A 1073 26.68 20.28 15.48
C GLU A 1073 26.96 18.96 16.20
N ALA A 1074 27.69 18.08 15.53
CA ALA A 1074 28.25 16.88 16.14
C ALA A 1074 29.55 17.19 16.88
N GLU A 1075 29.77 16.54 18.03
CA GLU A 1075 31.06 16.58 18.70
C GLU A 1075 32.15 16.01 17.78
N LEU A 1076 33.26 16.75 17.67
CA LEU A 1076 34.36 16.44 16.77
C LEU A 1076 35.20 15.26 17.30
N SER A 1077 35.67 14.42 16.40
CA SER A 1077 36.53 13.28 16.69
C SER A 1077 37.86 13.35 15.96
N SER A 1078 38.87 12.65 16.48
CA SER A 1078 40.17 12.53 15.82
C SER A 1078 40.80 11.16 16.06
N ILE A 1079 41.65 10.76 15.12
CA ILE A 1079 42.40 9.51 15.17
C ILE A 1079 43.83 9.73 14.67
N SER A 1080 44.80 9.08 15.31
CA SER A 1080 46.21 9.13 14.90
C SER A 1080 46.63 7.83 14.20
N ILE A 1081 47.33 7.97 13.07
CA ILE A 1081 47.82 6.86 12.24
C ILE A 1081 49.34 6.91 12.18
N ALA A 1082 50.00 5.84 12.59
CA ALA A 1082 51.45 5.70 12.47
C ALA A 1082 51.83 5.10 11.10
N VAL A 1083 52.68 5.78 10.33
CA VAL A 1083 53.23 5.29 9.05
C VAL A 1083 54.67 4.82 9.27
N THR A 1084 54.97 3.55 8.97
CA THR A 1084 56.33 3.01 9.12
C THR A 1084 57.19 3.27 7.88
N ALA A 1085 58.49 3.57 8.06
CA ALA A 1085 59.43 3.83 6.98
C ALA A 1085 59.51 2.70 5.94
N ALA A 1086 59.79 3.03 4.68
CA ALA A 1086 59.99 2.03 3.63
C ALA A 1086 61.22 1.15 3.90
N ALA A 1087 61.07 -0.17 3.83
CA ALA A 1087 62.18 -1.11 4.02
C ALA A 1087 63.22 -0.93 2.91
N GLY A 1088 64.41 -0.43 3.26
CA GLY A 1088 65.53 -0.32 2.34
C GLY A 1088 65.99 -1.70 1.87
N GLY A 1089 65.83 -1.97 0.56
CA GLY A 1089 66.38 -3.14 -0.12
C GLY A 1089 67.91 -3.16 -0.04
N GLY A 1090 68.44 -3.81 1.00
CA GLY A 1090 69.86 -4.08 1.14
C GLY A 1090 70.26 -5.28 0.28
N ASN A 1091 70.71 -5.02 -0.95
CA ASN A 1091 71.52 -6.00 -1.69
C ASN A 1091 72.89 -6.09 -1.01
N GLY A 1092 73.11 -7.19 -0.28
CA GLY A 1092 74.42 -7.55 0.23
C GLY A 1092 75.33 -8.05 -0.89
N ASN A 1093 76.58 -7.60 -0.90
CA ASN A 1093 77.70 -8.37 -1.43
C ASN A 1093 79.03 -7.97 -0.75
N GLY A 1094 79.45 -8.83 0.18
CA GLY A 1094 80.79 -9.43 0.27
C GLY A 1094 82.07 -8.60 0.15
N ASN A 1095 82.79 -8.58 1.28
CA ASN A 1095 84.26 -8.69 1.48
C ASN A 1095 85.22 -7.57 1.05
N GLY A 1096 85.96 -7.06 2.04
CA GLY A 1096 87.30 -6.50 1.87
C GLY A 1096 87.82 -5.70 3.07
N ASN A 1097 88.72 -6.27 3.86
CA ASN A 1097 89.56 -5.53 4.82
C ASN A 1097 90.63 -4.73 4.06
N GLY A 1098 90.91 -3.50 4.49
CA GLY A 1098 92.18 -2.82 4.17
C GLY A 1098 92.09 -1.31 4.06
N GLU A 1099 92.87 -0.63 4.91
CA GLU A 1099 93.27 0.77 4.78
C GLU A 1099 94.07 0.99 3.49
N GLY A 1100 93.85 2.10 2.78
CA GLY A 1100 94.70 2.46 1.64
C GLY A 1100 94.20 3.61 0.78
N ASN A 1101 95.03 4.65 0.67
CA ASN A 1101 94.95 5.78 -0.26
C ASN A 1101 94.87 5.36 -1.73
N GLY A 1102 94.11 6.10 -2.55
CA GLY A 1102 94.31 6.10 -4.01
C GLY A 1102 93.16 6.59 -4.89
N ASN A 1103 93.41 7.72 -5.55
CA ASN A 1103 92.80 8.37 -6.72
C ASN A 1103 91.89 7.58 -7.68
N GLY A 1104 90.82 8.26 -8.15
CA GLY A 1104 90.09 7.91 -9.37
C GLY A 1104 89.01 8.92 -9.78
N ASN A 1105 89.29 9.61 -10.90
CA ASN A 1105 88.57 10.71 -11.58
C ASN A 1105 87.03 10.65 -11.72
N GLY A 1106 86.41 11.81 -11.49
CA GLY A 1106 85.10 12.21 -12.04
C GLY A 1106 84.88 13.72 -11.92
N ASN A 1107 84.62 14.39 -13.05
CA ASN A 1107 84.59 15.85 -13.21
C ASN A 1107 83.34 16.51 -12.61
N GLY A 1108 83.55 17.56 -11.82
CA GLY A 1108 82.55 18.56 -11.42
C GLY A 1108 83.18 19.64 -10.54
N ASN A 1109 83.46 20.81 -11.10
CA ASN A 1109 84.05 21.96 -10.38
C ASN A 1109 82.95 22.78 -9.67
N GLY A 1110 83.04 22.90 -8.34
CA GLY A 1110 82.71 24.14 -7.61
C GLY A 1110 83.91 25.11 -7.70
N ASN A 1111 83.88 26.37 -7.27
CA ASN A 1111 82.92 27.20 -6.55
C ASN A 1111 83.05 28.65 -7.10
N GLY A 1112 81.99 29.44 -6.96
CA GLY A 1112 82.08 30.90 -7.04
C GLY A 1112 80.90 31.55 -6.33
N GLU A 1113 81.20 32.35 -5.30
CA GLU A 1113 80.28 33.40 -4.83
C GLU A 1113 80.34 34.56 -5.83
N GLY A 1114 79.19 34.90 -6.43
CA GLY A 1114 79.07 35.98 -7.39
C GLY A 1114 77.68 36.61 -7.35
N ASN A 1115 77.64 37.92 -7.10
CA ASN A 1115 76.51 38.77 -7.49
C ASN A 1115 76.57 38.96 -9.01
N GLY A 1116 75.62 38.38 -9.73
CA GLY A 1116 75.52 38.42 -11.19
C GLY A 1116 74.08 38.61 -11.66
N ASN A 1117 73.84 39.72 -12.35
CA ASN A 1117 72.63 40.05 -13.11
C ASN A 1117 72.72 39.50 -14.55
N GLY A 1118 71.59 39.06 -15.12
CA GLY A 1118 71.39 38.85 -16.57
C GLY A 1118 70.51 37.64 -16.87
N ASN A 1119 69.20 37.84 -17.08
CA ASN A 1119 68.48 38.05 -18.36
C ASN A 1119 68.40 36.76 -19.21
N GLY A 1120 67.27 36.08 -19.35
CA GLY A 1120 65.88 36.58 -19.37
C GLY A 1120 65.50 36.93 -20.81
N ASN A 1121 64.70 36.06 -21.44
CA ASN A 1121 63.99 36.34 -22.68
C ASN A 1121 62.49 36.09 -22.44
N GLY A 1122 61.75 37.19 -22.31
CA GLY A 1122 60.30 37.27 -22.22
C GLY A 1122 59.94 38.73 -21.97
N ASN A 1123 59.34 39.39 -22.95
CA ASN A 1123 59.29 40.85 -23.09
C ASN A 1123 58.68 41.61 -21.88
N GLY A 1124 59.35 42.70 -21.48
CA GLY A 1124 59.17 43.55 -20.27
C GLY A 1124 57.80 44.24 -20.07
N ASN A 1125 57.61 45.22 -19.17
CA ASN A 1125 58.53 46.03 -18.37
C ASN A 1125 57.71 46.79 -17.28
N GLY A 1126 58.28 46.99 -16.09
CA GLY A 1126 57.96 48.13 -15.22
C GLY A 1126 57.27 47.84 -13.87
N ASN A 1127 57.92 48.26 -12.77
CA ASN A 1127 57.23 48.59 -11.52
C ASN A 1127 56.64 50.00 -11.65
N GLY A 1128 55.32 50.11 -11.51
CA GLY A 1128 54.62 51.37 -11.35
C GLY A 1128 53.56 51.24 -10.27
N ASN A 1129 53.57 52.15 -9.30
CA ASN A 1129 52.39 52.42 -8.49
C ASN A 1129 51.41 53.24 -9.34
N GLY A 1130 50.21 52.72 -9.58
CA GLY A 1130 49.13 53.47 -10.23
C GLY A 1130 47.88 52.63 -10.43
N ASN A 1131 46.76 53.12 -9.88
CA ASN A 1131 45.40 52.66 -10.21
C ASN A 1131 45.05 53.00 -11.66
N GLY A 1132 44.39 52.08 -12.39
CA GLY A 1132 43.77 52.38 -13.68
C GLY A 1132 43.13 51.19 -14.40
N ASN A 1133 41.89 51.38 -14.84
CA ASN A 1133 40.96 50.48 -15.54
C ASN A 1133 41.27 50.24 -17.05
N GLY A 1134 40.81 49.06 -17.54
CA GLY A 1134 40.38 48.74 -18.94
C GLY A 1134 41.51 48.46 -19.97
N ASN A 1135 41.35 47.70 -21.07
CA ASN A 1135 40.18 47.10 -21.76
C ASN A 1135 40.64 46.12 -22.90
N GLY A 1136 39.91 45.00 -23.14
CA GLY A 1136 39.74 44.23 -24.42
C GLY A 1136 40.87 43.31 -24.96
N ASN A 1137 40.67 42.21 -25.72
CA ASN A 1137 39.46 41.72 -26.43
C ASN A 1137 39.61 40.28 -27.03
N GLY A 1138 38.48 39.54 -27.10
CA GLY A 1138 38.09 38.54 -28.13
C GLY A 1138 38.11 37.04 -27.74
N ASN A 1139 37.20 36.15 -28.16
CA ASN A 1139 35.85 36.24 -28.77
C ASN A 1139 35.22 34.81 -28.76
N GLY A 1140 33.92 34.67 -28.47
CA GLY A 1140 33.19 33.39 -28.58
C GLY A 1140 31.67 33.61 -28.44
N ASN A 1141 30.92 33.26 -29.49
CA ASN A 1141 29.51 33.60 -29.72
C ASN A 1141 28.56 32.51 -29.20
N GLY A 1142 27.45 32.90 -28.57
CA GLY A 1142 26.30 32.04 -28.29
C GLY A 1142 25.07 32.90 -27.99
N ASN A 1143 24.09 32.88 -28.89
CA ASN A 1143 22.90 33.72 -28.88
C ASN A 1143 21.72 32.93 -28.27
N GLY A 1144 21.00 33.52 -27.31
CA GLY A 1144 19.76 32.96 -26.76
C GLY A 1144 18.99 34.04 -26.01
N THR A 1145 17.87 34.48 -26.59
CA THR A 1145 17.03 35.60 -26.14
C THR A 1145 16.08 35.18 -25.03
N GLY A 1146 16.23 35.75 -23.83
CA GLY A 1146 15.21 35.75 -22.78
C GLY A 1146 14.81 37.18 -22.45
N THR A 1147 13.58 37.55 -22.76
CA THR A 1147 12.97 38.85 -22.46
C THR A 1147 12.81 39.03 -20.95
N GLY A 1148 13.50 40.03 -20.39
CA GLY A 1148 13.28 40.47 -19.02
C GLY A 1148 12.03 41.34 -18.88
N GLY A 1149 11.34 41.19 -17.74
CA GLY A 1149 10.38 42.17 -17.23
C GLY A 1149 9.43 41.62 -16.18
N ASN A 1150 9.83 41.55 -14.90
CA ASN A 1150 9.60 42.63 -13.93
C ASN A 1150 9.74 42.09 -12.49
N SER A 1151 10.76 42.56 -11.78
CA SER A 1151 11.09 42.22 -10.40
C SER A 1151 10.47 43.20 -9.39
N ASN A 1152 10.00 42.70 -8.26
CA ASN A 1152 9.95 43.34 -6.93
C ASN A 1152 9.45 42.27 -5.94
N GLY A 1153 10.17 41.76 -4.95
CA GLY A 1153 11.50 42.06 -4.41
C GLY A 1153 11.59 41.44 -3.02
N ASN A 1154 12.23 40.27 -2.91
CA ASN A 1154 13.16 39.86 -1.86
C ASN A 1154 13.99 38.72 -2.47
N GLY A 1155 15.31 38.88 -2.50
CA GLY A 1155 16.23 37.95 -3.15
C GLY A 1155 16.44 36.70 -2.30
N GLU A 1156 15.52 35.74 -2.40
CA GLU A 1156 15.68 34.39 -1.85
C GLU A 1156 16.32 33.52 -2.96
N SER A 1157 17.39 32.78 -2.61
CA SER A 1157 18.00 31.78 -3.49
C SER A 1157 16.99 30.67 -3.73
N LYS A 1158 16.90 30.08 -4.94
CA LYS A 1158 16.00 28.94 -5.18
C LYS A 1158 16.34 27.74 -4.28
N GLU A 1159 17.59 27.69 -3.83
CA GLU A 1159 18.19 26.67 -2.98
C GLU A 1159 18.03 26.92 -1.46
N ASP A 1160 17.45 28.05 -1.04
CA ASP A 1160 17.04 28.34 0.36
C ASP A 1160 15.58 27.91 0.52
N ILE A 1161 15.40 26.65 0.89
CA ILE A 1161 14.14 25.92 0.78
C ILE A 1161 13.34 26.05 2.07
N ASN A 1162 14.02 26.06 3.22
CA ASN A 1162 13.40 26.27 4.52
C ASN A 1162 13.16 27.77 4.84
N GLN A 1163 13.63 28.68 3.99
CA GLN A 1163 13.45 30.14 4.07
C GLN A 1163 14.05 30.78 5.33
N ASP A 1164 15.14 30.22 5.83
CA ASP A 1164 15.84 30.76 6.99
C ASP A 1164 16.90 31.82 6.63
N GLY A 1165 17.08 32.10 5.32
CA GLY A 1165 17.94 33.13 4.79
C GLY A 1165 19.38 32.69 4.52
N LYS A 1166 19.67 31.39 4.56
CA LYS A 1166 20.95 30.77 4.18
C LYS A 1166 20.69 29.50 3.37
N VAL A 1167 21.64 29.11 2.51
CA VAL A 1167 21.63 27.79 1.86
C VAL A 1167 22.60 26.89 2.62
N SER A 1168 22.07 25.84 3.23
CA SER A 1168 22.74 25.13 4.32
C SER A 1168 22.38 23.63 4.32
N VAL A 1169 22.97 22.86 5.24
CA VAL A 1169 22.64 21.41 5.32
C VAL A 1169 21.19 21.21 5.74
N GLY A 1170 20.58 22.20 6.41
CA GLY A 1170 19.14 22.26 6.67
C GLY A 1170 18.29 22.19 5.40
N ASP A 1171 18.64 22.96 4.37
CA ASP A 1171 17.94 22.93 3.07
C ASP A 1171 18.13 21.60 2.36
N LEU A 1172 19.35 21.06 2.40
CA LEU A 1172 19.66 19.75 1.83
C LEU A 1172 18.88 18.63 2.54
N SER A 1173 18.74 18.67 3.87
CA SER A 1173 17.92 17.71 4.61
C SER A 1173 16.44 17.79 4.24
N PHE A 1174 15.96 18.98 3.90
CA PHE A 1174 14.58 19.17 3.45
C PHE A 1174 14.35 18.53 2.08
N VAL A 1175 15.27 18.70 1.12
CA VAL A 1175 15.21 18.00 -0.19
C VAL A 1175 15.33 16.49 0.01
N ALA A 1176 16.28 16.05 0.83
CA ALA A 1176 16.53 14.65 1.14
C ALA A 1176 15.30 13.94 1.72
N GLN A 1177 14.48 14.63 2.51
CA GLN A 1177 13.23 14.09 3.04
C GLN A 1177 12.26 13.69 1.92
N TYR A 1178 12.18 14.51 0.86
CA TYR A 1178 11.23 14.34 -0.24
C TYR A 1178 11.84 13.68 -1.48
N TYR A 1179 13.06 13.15 -1.36
CA TYR A 1179 13.72 12.46 -2.46
C TYR A 1179 12.89 11.28 -2.97
N GLY A 1180 12.77 11.18 -4.30
CA GLY A 1180 11.93 10.22 -5.00
C GLY A 1180 10.53 10.75 -5.37
N ALA A 1181 10.13 11.93 -4.90
CA ALA A 1181 8.85 12.53 -5.23
C ALA A 1181 8.80 13.08 -6.67
N ILE A 1182 7.62 13.08 -7.29
CA ILE A 1182 7.35 13.67 -8.61
C ILE A 1182 6.40 14.87 -8.42
N ILE A 1183 6.74 16.05 -8.93
CA ILE A 1183 6.01 17.28 -8.60
C ILE A 1183 4.79 17.45 -9.53
N GLY A 1184 3.60 17.34 -8.94
CA GLY A 1184 2.31 17.62 -9.55
C GLY A 1184 1.83 19.08 -9.38
N SER A 1185 0.83 19.47 -10.16
CA SER A 1185 0.28 20.85 -10.11
C SER A 1185 -0.45 21.18 -8.80
N SER A 1186 -0.99 20.17 -8.12
CA SER A 1186 -1.74 20.25 -6.86
C SER A 1186 -0.87 20.19 -5.60
N ASP A 1187 0.42 19.92 -5.74
CA ASP A 1187 1.30 19.63 -4.61
C ASP A 1187 1.46 20.81 -3.65
N PRO A 1188 1.67 20.55 -2.35
CA PRO A 1188 1.98 21.59 -1.38
C PRO A 1188 3.18 22.42 -1.83
N GLU A 1189 3.10 23.74 -1.65
CA GLU A 1189 4.17 24.67 -2.04
C GLU A 1189 5.54 24.32 -1.42
N GLN A 1190 5.56 23.62 -0.29
CA GLN A 1190 6.79 23.13 0.34
C GLN A 1190 7.46 22.00 -0.45
N LEU A 1191 6.68 21.06 -1.01
CA LEU A 1191 7.20 19.99 -1.87
C LEU A 1191 7.72 20.56 -3.19
N LYS A 1192 6.98 21.49 -3.80
CA LYS A 1192 7.38 22.22 -5.01
C LYS A 1192 8.73 22.92 -4.90
N LYS A 1193 9.12 23.37 -3.70
CA LYS A 1193 10.41 24.01 -3.46
C LYS A 1193 11.58 23.03 -3.39
N ALA A 1194 11.32 21.76 -3.10
CA ALA A 1194 12.35 20.73 -3.05
C ALA A 1194 12.78 20.24 -4.46
N ASP A 1195 12.01 20.53 -5.52
CA ASP A 1195 12.46 20.43 -6.93
C ASP A 1195 13.23 21.68 -7.33
N VAL A 1196 14.49 21.67 -6.92
CA VAL A 1196 15.43 22.77 -7.10
C VAL A 1196 15.81 22.93 -8.57
N ASN A 1197 15.70 21.89 -9.39
CA ASN A 1197 16.07 21.93 -10.80
C ASN A 1197 14.87 22.27 -11.72
N GLY A 1198 13.64 22.04 -11.28
CA GLY A 1198 12.38 22.33 -11.95
C GLY A 1198 11.96 21.31 -13.01
N ASP A 1199 12.44 20.06 -12.95
CA ASP A 1199 12.12 19.00 -13.92
C ASP A 1199 10.88 18.18 -13.53
N GLY A 1200 10.24 18.55 -12.42
CA GLY A 1200 9.06 17.87 -11.92
C GLY A 1200 9.41 16.61 -11.15
N LYS A 1201 10.64 16.41 -10.69
CA LYS A 1201 11.06 15.31 -9.81
C LYS A 1201 11.98 15.85 -8.73
N ILE A 1202 12.04 15.16 -7.60
CA ILE A 1202 13.02 15.41 -6.55
C ILE A 1202 13.97 14.23 -6.56
N ASP A 1203 15.12 14.38 -7.20
CA ASP A 1203 16.10 13.32 -7.36
C ASP A 1203 17.52 13.78 -7.01
N ILE A 1204 18.52 12.98 -7.42
CA ILE A 1204 19.92 13.26 -7.10
C ILE A 1204 20.38 14.60 -7.69
N LEU A 1205 19.77 15.08 -8.77
CA LEU A 1205 20.09 16.36 -9.37
C LEU A 1205 19.68 17.52 -8.45
N ASP A 1206 18.59 17.40 -7.71
CA ASP A 1206 18.16 18.41 -6.73
C ASP A 1206 19.05 18.43 -5.50
N LEU A 1207 19.40 17.26 -4.97
CA LEU A 1207 20.39 17.15 -3.90
C LEU A 1207 21.74 17.75 -4.32
N VAL A 1208 22.20 17.44 -5.53
CA VAL A 1208 23.45 17.98 -6.09
C VAL A 1208 23.37 19.51 -6.27
N ALA A 1209 22.22 20.05 -6.68
CA ALA A 1209 22.03 21.48 -6.84
C ALA A 1209 22.23 22.23 -5.51
N VAL A 1210 21.60 21.75 -4.43
CA VAL A 1210 21.75 22.34 -3.08
C VAL A 1210 23.16 22.09 -2.54
N ALA A 1211 23.70 20.87 -2.68
CA ALA A 1211 25.03 20.51 -2.21
C ALA A 1211 26.13 21.40 -2.81
N ARG A 1212 26.06 21.70 -4.11
CA ARG A 1212 27.01 22.61 -4.77
C ARG A 1212 26.91 24.01 -4.22
N LYS A 1213 25.69 24.48 -3.92
CA LYS A 1213 25.47 25.82 -3.38
C LYS A 1213 26.02 25.97 -1.95
N ILE A 1214 25.98 24.91 -1.15
CA ILE A 1214 26.62 24.84 0.19
C ILE A 1214 28.16 24.95 0.10
N LEU A 1215 28.75 24.58 -1.05
CA LEU A 1215 30.19 24.60 -1.28
C LEU A 1215 30.71 25.91 -1.91
N GLU A 1216 29.83 26.78 -2.43
CA GLU A 1216 30.14 28.13 -2.93
C GLU A 1216 30.36 29.14 -1.79
#